data_AF-A0A493TSH0-F1
#
_entry.id   AF-A0A493TSH0-F1
#
_cell.length_a   1.000
_cell.length_b   1.000
_cell.length_c   1.000
_cell.angle_alpha   90.00
_cell.angle_beta   90.00
_cell.angle_gamma   90.00
#
_symmetry.space_group_name_H-M   'P 1'
#
loop_
_entity.id
_entity.type
_entity.pdbx_description
1 polymer ?
#
loop_
_entity_poly.entity_id
_entity_poly.type
_entity_poly.pdbx_seq_one_letter_code
_entity_poly.pdbx_strand_id
1 'polypeptide(L)'
;MRCVICHCEPQRNHRGKAAGKVNCKNMKQDCPVPACPRATLLPGHCCHTCPKALPGPPEKSAEPPFDTFEYFQDKEDELDKPYNDRSYLSSEGLARDDARTEFVALLTSGPEPWHPTSSAVAKARFTLLRSYLLFSISYERLGRPSRVRFSDPEGNVLFEHPVQKSAAPEDGMLCGMWRTVSKANVQLLRGEQLRVSLVTRAQPSGEVHGHILKHRALFAETFGAILTSSDPAHLGAGGMAMLTLSDTENNLHFILMARGLLEPGAGESPWVPLRVRILHQGRTLREVRANITVEDPDFAEVLSELSARELQWLVQGQLRIVAETEGRHARQLAGTITARRGCDTIQSVLCGADALLPTKTGAVGSAKLALHENGTLQYQVRVVGTASEVVGVTLETKPRRKNKRNVLFDMTPSYKDGLAQGSWQGPSARDAHMLLQNELFLNVATKDWAEGELRGQVISLPYSGLLARYTEMPVPLAGQLVSPPVGSGAGGHAWLSLDEHCHLHYEIAVAGLGRPADGTVSAHLHGVAELGELGARPHQHKRLLKGFYGTEAQGVVKDLDADLLQHLAQGTAFLQVSTKAHPRGEMRGWVHIPNRCQAGGARLAPGEAELSEGSKARDAEQLKKDPNSCFFEGQHRAHGTRWAPDYDKKCSICSCQKRTVICDPILCQPLNCSRQVHPEELCCPVCEEKKTEQEELKLERARDSSEGCYFDGDKTWRGSGTRWHPVVPPFGLIKCAICTCKGTTGEVHCEKVQCPRLTCANPVRASPSDCCKQCPAPEKSVPELADSMQADGPRACRFGRRWYLNNESWHPSVPPFGEMKCILCWCVSGETHCQRQECPPAACASPARRDNPCCAKCRAPDTPPEKVHDAPAEAWSR
;
A
#
# COMPACT_ATOMS: atom_id res chain seq x y z
N MET A 1 3.67 21.39 24.91
CA MET A 1 4.83 22.29 25.13
C MET A 1 5.38 21.99 26.52
N ARG A 2 6.66 21.59 26.67
CA ARG A 2 7.21 21.14 27.97
C ARG A 2 8.00 22.27 28.63
N CYS A 3 7.65 22.62 29.87
CA CYS A 3 8.24 23.73 30.62
C CYS A 3 9.46 23.30 31.42
N VAL A 4 10.60 23.29 30.74
CA VAL A 4 11.86 22.80 31.30
C VAL A 4 12.91 23.90 31.15
N ILE A 5 13.56 24.27 32.27
CA ILE A 5 14.78 25.07 32.25
C ILE A 5 15.95 24.10 32.38
N CYS A 6 16.88 24.20 31.44
CA CYS A 6 18.12 23.44 31.47
C CYS A 6 19.29 24.41 31.66
N HIS A 7 20.13 24.14 32.65
CA HIS A 7 21.40 24.85 32.83
C HIS A 7 22.57 23.90 32.62
N CYS A 8 23.66 24.42 32.06
CA CYS A 8 24.85 23.64 31.75
C CYS A 8 25.90 23.87 32.84
N GLU A 9 26.15 22.87 33.68
CA GLU A 9 27.18 22.95 34.70
C GLU A 9 28.53 22.48 34.14
N PRO A 10 29.61 23.26 34.30
CA PRO A 10 30.93 22.85 33.84
C PRO A 10 31.48 21.72 34.74
N GLN A 11 31.66 20.53 34.18
CA GLN A 11 32.42 19.44 34.78
C GLN A 11 33.78 19.25 34.08
N ARG A 12 34.80 18.89 34.86
CA ARG A 12 36.09 18.47 34.33
C ARG A 12 36.18 16.95 34.38
N ASN A 13 36.30 16.31 33.21
CA ASN A 13 36.64 14.89 33.15
C ASN A 13 38.09 14.65 33.62
N HIS A 14 38.43 13.42 34.01
CA HIS A 14 39.79 12.97 34.42
C HIS A 14 40.94 13.30 33.44
N ARG A 15 40.64 13.82 32.23
CA ARG A 15 41.60 14.25 31.21
C ARG A 15 41.65 15.77 30.98
N GLY A 16 41.10 16.58 31.89
CA GLY A 16 41.22 18.05 31.87
C GLY A 16 40.44 18.77 30.76
N LYS A 17 39.63 18.07 29.96
CA LYS A 17 38.71 18.69 28.99
C LYS A 17 37.44 19.16 29.71
N ALA A 18 37.02 20.40 29.44
CA ALA A 18 35.74 20.93 29.90
C ALA A 18 34.59 20.18 29.21
N ALA A 19 33.75 19.51 30.00
CA ALA A 19 32.53 18.87 29.54
C ALA A 19 31.36 19.49 30.32
N GLY A 20 30.36 20.00 29.62
CA GLY A 20 29.17 20.55 30.27
C GLY A 20 28.16 19.44 30.57
N LYS A 21 27.75 19.30 31.82
CA LYS A 21 26.60 18.45 32.21
C LYS A 21 25.35 19.32 32.16
N VAL A 22 24.46 19.03 31.22
CA VAL A 22 23.18 19.74 31.11
C VAL A 22 22.22 19.14 32.13
N ASN A 23 21.82 19.95 33.11
CA ASN A 23 20.85 19.56 34.12
C ASN A 23 19.54 20.28 33.85
N CYS A 24 18.47 19.53 33.63
CA CYS A 24 17.16 20.04 33.24
C CYS A 24 16.18 19.86 34.38
N LYS A 25 15.52 20.93 34.81
CA LYS A 25 14.46 20.89 35.82
C LYS A 25 13.16 21.46 35.27
N ASN A 26 12.04 20.92 35.73
CA ASN A 26 10.71 21.43 35.40
C ASN A 26 10.52 22.80 36.07
N MET A 27 10.27 23.85 35.30
CA MET A 27 10.13 25.22 35.81
C MET A 27 8.68 25.58 36.17
N LYS A 28 7.70 24.68 35.93
CA LYS A 28 6.27 24.98 36.12
C LYS A 28 5.90 25.34 37.57
N GLN A 29 6.68 24.88 38.55
CA GLN A 29 6.55 25.24 39.97
C GLN A 29 7.33 26.51 40.38
N ASP A 30 8.25 26.99 39.51
CA ASP A 30 9.11 28.15 39.76
C ASP A 30 8.55 29.44 39.09
N CYS A 31 7.35 29.41 38.52
CA CYS A 31 6.75 30.56 37.84
C CYS A 31 6.35 31.67 38.82
N PRO A 32 6.67 32.95 38.54
CA PRO A 32 6.22 34.08 39.36
C PRO A 32 4.70 34.22 39.30
N VAL A 33 4.07 34.52 40.45
CA VAL A 33 2.61 34.70 40.54
C VAL A 33 2.19 36.00 39.84
N PRO A 34 1.34 35.97 38.80
CA PRO A 34 0.92 37.17 38.10
C PRO A 34 -0.05 38.01 38.95
N ALA A 35 0.17 39.32 39.01
CA ALA A 35 -0.61 40.27 39.81
C ALA A 35 -1.96 40.68 39.19
N CYS A 36 -2.45 39.98 38.17
CA CYS A 36 -3.68 40.33 37.44
C CYS A 36 -4.76 39.23 37.55
N PRO A 37 -6.04 39.60 37.59
CA PRO A 37 -7.14 38.64 37.75
C PRO A 37 -7.40 37.74 36.52
N ARG A 38 -6.77 38.03 35.37
CA ARG A 38 -6.90 37.25 34.11
C ARG A 38 -5.55 37.07 33.43
N ALA A 39 -4.68 36.28 34.03
CA ALA A 39 -3.38 35.94 33.45
C ALA A 39 -3.54 34.81 32.41
N THR A 40 -3.13 35.04 31.16
CA THR A 40 -3.26 34.09 30.06
C THR A 40 -1.92 33.46 29.70
N LEU A 41 -1.93 32.17 29.42
CA LEU A 41 -0.76 31.42 28.96
C LEU A 41 -0.68 31.52 27.43
N LEU A 42 0.35 32.21 26.92
CA LEU A 42 0.56 32.36 25.48
C LEU A 42 1.14 31.07 24.85
N PRO A 43 0.80 30.73 23.59
CA PRO A 43 1.38 29.59 22.90
C PRO A 43 2.91 29.70 22.84
N GLY A 44 3.62 28.71 23.39
CA GLY A 44 5.10 28.71 23.45
C GLY A 44 5.70 29.20 24.77
N HIS A 45 4.90 29.77 25.67
CA HIS A 45 5.35 30.26 26.97
C HIS A 45 4.92 29.35 28.13
N CYS A 46 5.71 29.37 29.20
CA CYS A 46 5.54 28.47 30.34
C CYS A 46 4.92 29.08 31.59
N CYS A 47 4.99 30.40 31.73
CA CYS A 47 4.37 31.13 32.83
C CYS A 47 3.25 32.03 32.29
N HIS A 48 2.21 32.24 33.10
CA HIS A 48 1.07 33.08 32.74
C HIS A 48 1.48 34.55 32.66
N THR A 49 0.99 35.25 31.64
CA THR A 49 1.28 36.66 31.37
C THR A 49 0.00 37.48 31.29
N CYS A 50 0.04 38.74 31.73
CA CYS A 50 -1.14 39.62 31.65
C CYS A 50 -1.25 40.23 30.24
N PRO A 51 -2.40 40.13 29.56
CA PRO A 51 -2.58 40.70 28.23
C PRO A 51 -2.54 42.24 28.27
N LYS A 52 -1.77 42.86 27.36
CA LYS A 52 -1.74 44.33 27.17
C LYS A 52 -2.96 44.75 26.34
N ALA A 53 -3.73 45.73 26.83
CA ALA A 53 -4.87 46.30 26.11
C ALA A 53 -4.40 47.20 24.95
N LEU A 54 -5.02 47.06 23.77
CA LEU A 54 -4.83 47.93 22.60
C LEU A 54 -6.09 48.78 22.37
N PRO A 55 -5.97 50.09 22.06
CA PRO A 55 -7.02 50.89 21.42
C PRO A 55 -6.85 50.95 19.88
N GLY A 56 -7.97 51.14 19.17
CA GLY A 56 -8.14 51.01 17.71
C GLY A 56 -7.78 52.21 16.79
N PRO A 57 -8.18 52.15 15.49
CA PRO A 57 -7.57 52.85 14.33
C PRO A 57 -8.41 54.07 13.81
N PRO A 58 -8.01 54.90 12.80
CA PRO A 58 -8.03 54.54 11.35
C PRO A 58 -7.09 55.33 10.34
N GLU A 59 -7.11 54.85 9.06
CA GLU A 59 -7.00 55.56 7.74
C GLU A 59 -5.78 55.41 6.77
N LYS A 60 -6.12 54.84 5.59
CA LYS A 60 -5.87 55.25 4.17
C LYS A 60 -4.68 54.74 3.31
N SER A 61 -5.05 53.83 2.39
CA SER A 61 -4.84 53.75 0.91
C SER A 61 -3.44 53.68 0.26
N ALA A 62 -3.18 52.60 -0.51
CA ALA A 62 -3.10 52.59 -2.00
C ALA A 62 -2.83 51.15 -2.54
N GLU A 63 -3.50 50.78 -3.63
CA GLU A 63 -3.31 49.57 -4.49
C GLU A 63 -2.96 50.02 -5.93
N PRO A 64 -2.61 49.16 -6.93
CA PRO A 64 -1.79 47.93 -6.98
C PRO A 64 -0.78 47.99 -8.17
N PRO A 65 -0.11 46.89 -8.64
CA PRO A 65 -0.76 45.96 -9.58
C PRO A 65 -0.35 44.48 -9.45
N PHE A 66 -1.17 43.65 -10.10
CA PHE A 66 -1.05 42.21 -10.35
C PHE A 66 0.32 41.76 -10.90
N ASP A 67 0.85 40.62 -10.42
CA ASP A 67 1.23 39.51 -11.30
C ASP A 67 1.37 38.15 -10.57
N THR A 68 0.61 37.17 -11.07
CA THR A 68 0.86 35.72 -11.24
C THR A 68 1.46 34.85 -10.12
N PHE A 69 0.68 33.81 -9.80
CA PHE A 69 0.91 32.67 -8.91
C PHE A 69 2.04 31.70 -9.36
N GLU A 70 2.76 31.21 -8.34
CA GLU A 70 3.28 29.83 -8.13
C GLU A 70 4.38 29.24 -9.03
N TYR A 71 5.59 29.09 -8.48
CA TYR A 71 6.15 27.83 -7.91
C TYR A 71 7.68 28.00 -7.72
N PHE A 72 8.17 28.35 -6.53
CA PHE A 72 9.59 28.14 -6.18
C PHE A 72 9.78 27.80 -4.70
N GLN A 73 10.75 26.92 -4.49
CA GLN A 73 11.14 26.25 -3.26
C GLN A 73 11.56 27.21 -2.16
N ASP A 74 10.94 27.11 -0.99
CA ASP A 74 11.52 27.63 0.25
C ASP A 74 12.65 26.71 0.71
N LYS A 75 13.87 27.06 0.28
CA LYS A 75 15.10 26.77 1.01
C LYS A 75 15.49 28.06 1.73
N GLU A 76 15.07 28.20 2.98
CA GLU A 76 15.75 29.02 4.00
C GLU A 76 15.05 28.83 5.34
N ASP A 77 15.54 27.86 6.13
CA ASP A 77 15.41 27.87 7.60
C ASP A 77 16.38 26.84 8.20
N GLU A 78 17.68 27.11 8.08
CA GLU A 78 18.75 26.21 8.55
C GLU A 78 19.75 26.88 9.49
N LEU A 79 19.32 27.88 10.29
CA LEU A 79 20.22 28.57 11.23
C LEU A 79 19.76 28.67 12.69
N ASP A 80 18.60 28.13 13.08
CA ASP A 80 18.20 28.07 14.50
C ASP A 80 17.75 26.66 14.93
N LYS A 81 18.72 25.78 15.21
CA LYS A 81 18.48 24.55 16.01
C LYS A 81 19.48 24.44 17.16
N PRO A 82 19.02 24.26 18.42
CA PRO A 82 19.90 24.11 19.56
C PRO A 82 20.69 22.78 19.51
N TYR A 83 21.95 22.88 19.89
CA TYR A 83 23.05 21.90 19.73
C TYR A 83 22.84 20.48 20.33
N ASN A 84 21.74 20.20 21.03
CA ASN A 84 21.43 18.87 21.60
C ASN A 84 20.71 17.91 20.63
N ASP A 85 20.22 18.42 19.49
CA ASP A 85 19.49 17.63 18.48
C ASP A 85 20.41 16.78 17.58
N ARG A 86 21.73 16.81 17.83
CA ARG A 86 22.73 16.03 17.07
C ARG A 86 23.01 14.64 17.64
N SER A 87 22.42 14.28 18.79
CA SER A 87 22.60 12.97 19.42
C SER A 87 21.62 11.89 18.94
N TYR A 88 20.54 12.27 18.25
CA TYR A 88 19.54 11.35 17.68
C TYR A 88 19.70 11.11 16.17
N LEU A 89 20.75 11.69 15.57
CA LEU A 89 21.03 11.58 14.14
C LEU A 89 22.52 11.23 13.93
N SER A 90 22.93 10.04 14.37
CA SER A 90 24.18 9.44 13.90
C SER A 90 23.92 8.16 13.11
N SER A 91 23.19 8.30 12.01
CA SER A 91 23.16 7.33 10.92
C SER A 91 22.93 8.06 9.61
N GLU A 92 23.97 8.78 9.15
CA GLU A 92 24.07 9.19 7.75
C GLU A 92 23.96 7.95 6.87
N GLY A 93 22.79 7.81 6.24
CA GLY A 93 22.38 6.62 5.50
C GLY A 93 20.89 6.55 5.14
N LEU A 94 20.01 7.36 5.75
CA LEU A 94 18.57 7.35 5.46
C LEU A 94 18.00 8.77 5.31
N ALA A 95 18.25 9.41 4.17
CA ALA A 95 17.37 10.46 3.65
C ALA A 95 16.06 9.81 3.13
N ARG A 96 15.30 9.12 4.00
CA ARG A 96 14.17 8.27 3.58
C ARG A 96 13.00 8.17 4.57
N ASP A 97 12.82 9.13 5.48
CA ASP A 97 11.76 9.01 6.52
C ASP A 97 10.72 10.14 6.59
N ASP A 98 10.48 10.85 5.47
CA ASP A 98 9.38 11.82 5.38
C ASP A 98 7.99 11.15 5.14
N ALA A 99 7.90 9.81 5.23
CA ALA A 99 6.72 9.03 4.84
C ALA A 99 6.21 8.00 5.86
N ARG A 100 6.90 7.79 7.00
CA ARG A 100 6.41 6.95 8.11
C ARG A 100 5.91 7.82 9.26
N THR A 101 4.73 7.49 9.78
CA THR A 101 4.22 8.12 11.01
C THR A 101 3.68 7.04 11.93
N GLU A 102 4.09 7.08 13.19
CA GLU A 102 3.73 6.08 14.19
C GLU A 102 2.71 6.64 15.19
N PHE A 103 1.78 5.77 15.58
CA PHE A 103 0.71 6.08 16.53
C PHE A 103 0.54 4.92 17.52
N VAL A 104 -0.11 5.21 18.64
CA VAL A 104 -0.43 4.23 19.67
C VAL A 104 -1.87 4.42 20.15
N ALA A 105 -2.46 3.37 20.72
CA ALA A 105 -3.71 3.48 21.46
C ALA A 105 -3.67 2.54 22.68
N LEU A 106 -4.10 3.08 23.82
CA LEU A 106 -4.47 2.29 24.99
C LEU A 106 -5.97 1.96 24.89
N LEU A 107 -6.27 0.67 24.88
CA LEU A 107 -7.61 0.11 24.75
C LEU A 107 -8.05 -0.44 26.11
N THR A 108 -9.14 0.10 26.65
CA THR A 108 -9.77 -0.35 27.90
C THR A 108 -11.28 -0.44 27.71
N SER A 109 -11.99 -1.12 28.60
CA SER A 109 -13.46 -1.15 28.59
C SER A 109 -14.03 0.00 29.45
N GLY A 110 -14.32 1.17 28.86
CA GLY A 110 -15.07 2.27 29.50
C GLY A 110 -14.45 3.68 29.39
N PRO A 111 -15.23 4.73 29.76
CA PRO A 111 -16.39 5.28 29.03
C PRO A 111 -15.93 6.18 27.85
N GLU A 112 -16.68 6.59 26.82
CA GLU A 112 -18.12 6.63 26.46
C GLU A 112 -18.42 5.81 25.19
N PRO A 113 -19.68 5.37 24.95
CA PRO A 113 -20.89 5.54 25.78
C PRO A 113 -21.24 4.34 26.69
N TRP A 114 -20.35 3.36 26.86
CA TRP A 114 -20.66 2.08 27.52
C TRP A 114 -20.11 1.98 28.97
N HIS A 115 -20.83 1.25 29.83
CA HIS A 115 -20.35 0.90 31.19
C HIS A 115 -19.18 -0.09 31.08
N PRO A 116 -18.19 -0.08 32.01
CA PRO A 116 -17.08 -1.03 31.98
C PRO A 116 -17.57 -2.47 32.05
N THR A 117 -17.31 -3.26 31.00
CA THR A 117 -17.77 -4.65 30.89
C THR A 117 -16.69 -5.69 31.19
N SER A 118 -15.41 -5.30 31.25
CA SER A 118 -14.31 -6.24 31.46
C SER A 118 -13.12 -5.60 32.22
N SER A 119 -12.12 -6.42 32.55
CA SER A 119 -10.79 -5.96 32.99
C SER A 119 -9.74 -6.11 31.89
N ALA A 120 -10.19 -6.24 30.65
CA ALA A 120 -9.32 -6.41 29.49
C ALA A 120 -8.59 -5.11 29.16
N VAL A 121 -7.32 -5.24 28.80
CA VAL A 121 -6.46 -4.13 28.40
C VAL A 121 -5.71 -4.52 27.14
N ALA A 122 -5.64 -3.62 26.17
CA ALA A 122 -4.85 -3.83 24.99
C ALA A 122 -4.02 -2.60 24.62
N LYS A 123 -2.84 -2.86 24.08
CA LYS A 123 -1.93 -1.86 23.52
C LYS A 123 -1.89 -2.06 22.02
N ALA A 124 -2.28 -1.03 21.28
CA ALA A 124 -2.20 -1.03 19.82
C ALA A 124 -1.13 -0.06 19.34
N ARG A 125 -0.30 -0.49 18.39
CA ARG A 125 0.67 0.33 17.66
C ARG A 125 0.26 0.38 16.20
N PHE A 126 0.32 1.57 15.63
CA PHE A 126 0.00 1.80 14.22
C PHE A 126 1.15 2.47 13.49
N THR A 127 1.40 2.04 12.27
CA THR A 127 2.39 2.65 11.38
C THR A 127 1.69 3.04 10.09
N LEU A 128 1.62 4.34 9.83
CA LEU A 128 1.15 4.86 8.55
C LEU A 128 2.33 4.91 7.58
N LEU A 129 2.25 4.13 6.51
CA LEU A 129 3.22 4.12 5.41
C LEU A 129 2.49 4.45 4.12
N ARG A 130 2.72 5.66 3.57
CA ARG A 130 1.99 6.18 2.40
C ARG A 130 0.47 6.23 2.65
N SER A 131 -0.28 5.27 2.09
CA SER A 131 -1.74 5.10 2.26
C SER A 131 -2.12 3.76 2.90
N TYR A 132 -1.17 3.08 3.54
CA TYR A 132 -1.39 1.84 4.29
C TYR A 132 -1.26 2.14 5.79
N LEU A 133 -2.27 1.76 6.57
CA LEU A 133 -2.19 1.79 8.03
C LEU A 133 -1.97 0.37 8.53
N LEU A 134 -0.77 0.12 9.02
CA LEU A 134 -0.31 -1.14 9.58
C LEU A 134 -0.64 -1.12 11.07
N PHE A 135 -1.06 -2.24 11.64
CA PHE A 135 -1.31 -2.30 13.07
C PHE A 135 -0.88 -3.62 13.71
N SER A 136 -0.39 -3.48 14.94
CA SER A 136 -0.06 -4.57 15.84
C SER A 136 -0.74 -4.31 17.18
N ILE A 137 -1.51 -5.27 17.69
CA ILE A 137 -2.30 -5.11 18.91
C ILE A 137 -1.98 -6.26 19.85
N SER A 138 -1.40 -5.93 21.00
CA SER A 138 -1.17 -6.88 22.09
C SER A 138 -2.27 -6.71 23.13
N TYR A 139 -2.82 -7.79 23.66
CA TYR A 139 -3.94 -7.74 24.60
C TYR A 139 -3.77 -8.73 25.75
N GLU A 140 -4.27 -8.34 26.93
CA GLU A 140 -4.33 -9.18 28.13
C GLU A 140 -5.75 -9.22 28.69
N ARG A 141 -6.09 -10.34 29.33
CA ARG A 141 -7.41 -10.61 29.95
C ARG A 141 -8.62 -10.44 29.01
N LEU A 142 -8.39 -10.60 27.70
CA LEU A 142 -9.43 -10.53 26.67
C LEU A 142 -9.55 -11.88 25.96
N GLY A 143 -10.78 -12.34 25.72
CA GLY A 143 -11.03 -13.49 24.84
C GLY A 143 -10.61 -13.17 23.40
N ARG A 144 -10.25 -14.19 22.60
CA ARG A 144 -9.73 -13.99 21.24
C ARG A 144 -10.67 -13.09 20.40
N PRO A 145 -10.22 -11.90 19.96
CA PRO A 145 -11.05 -11.00 19.17
C PRO A 145 -11.41 -11.58 17.82
N SER A 146 -12.61 -11.25 17.35
CA SER A 146 -13.12 -11.64 16.03
C SER A 146 -12.83 -10.59 14.96
N ARG A 147 -12.84 -9.30 15.33
CA ARG A 147 -12.59 -8.18 14.42
C ARG A 147 -11.89 -7.03 15.14
N VAL A 148 -11.13 -6.26 14.37
CA VAL A 148 -10.61 -4.94 14.76
C VAL A 148 -11.42 -3.89 14.00
N ARG A 149 -12.06 -2.96 14.71
CA ARG A 149 -12.94 -1.94 14.14
C ARG A 149 -12.34 -0.55 14.33
N PHE A 150 -12.32 0.22 13.26
CA PHE A 150 -11.91 1.62 13.24
C PHE A 150 -13.15 2.50 13.05
N SER A 151 -13.29 3.52 13.88
CA SER A 151 -14.42 4.44 13.82
C SER A 151 -13.99 5.91 13.88
N ASP A 152 -14.84 6.78 13.40
CA ASP A 152 -14.72 8.23 13.56
C ASP A 152 -15.09 8.65 15.01
N PRO A 153 -14.96 9.95 15.37
CA PRO A 153 -15.37 10.46 16.68
C PRO A 153 -16.85 10.24 16.99
N GLU A 154 -17.71 10.23 15.98
CA GLU A 154 -19.16 10.05 16.07
C GLU A 154 -19.56 8.58 16.26
N GLY A 155 -18.63 7.64 16.09
CA GLY A 155 -18.83 6.21 16.26
C GLY A 155 -19.23 5.46 14.98
N ASN A 156 -19.24 6.11 13.82
CA ASN A 156 -19.46 5.45 12.53
C ASN A 156 -18.26 4.59 12.18
N VAL A 157 -18.53 3.38 11.68
CA VAL A 157 -17.50 2.43 11.31
C VAL A 157 -16.88 2.82 9.98
N LEU A 158 -15.59 3.15 9.98
CA LEU A 158 -14.82 3.48 8.78
C LEU A 158 -14.18 2.24 8.16
N PHE A 159 -13.80 1.26 8.98
CA PHE A 159 -13.17 0.02 8.53
C PHE A 159 -13.27 -1.09 9.58
N GLU A 160 -13.45 -2.34 9.14
CA GLU A 160 -13.32 -3.53 9.98
C GLU A 160 -12.32 -4.52 9.36
N HIS A 161 -11.44 -5.06 10.19
CA HIS A 161 -10.51 -6.11 9.83
C HIS A 161 -10.89 -7.43 10.53
N PRO A 162 -11.18 -8.51 9.80
CA PRO A 162 -11.44 -9.81 10.39
C PRO A 162 -10.15 -10.43 10.94
N VAL A 163 -10.19 -10.93 12.18
CA VAL A 163 -9.06 -11.64 12.78
C VAL A 163 -9.03 -13.08 12.24
N GLN A 164 -8.06 -13.39 11.39
CA GLN A 164 -7.91 -14.76 10.85
C GLN A 164 -7.40 -15.72 11.93
N LYS A 165 -7.89 -16.98 11.90
CA LYS A 165 -7.55 -18.01 12.91
C LYS A 165 -6.08 -18.46 12.86
N SER A 166 -5.39 -18.31 11.72
CA SER A 166 -4.06 -18.86 11.44
C SER A 166 -2.91 -17.84 11.44
N ALA A 167 -3.19 -16.53 11.58
CA ALA A 167 -2.23 -15.49 11.23
C ALA A 167 -1.39 -14.91 12.39
N ALA A 168 -1.69 -15.27 13.65
CA ALA A 168 -0.91 -14.79 14.79
C ALA A 168 0.12 -15.85 15.21
N PRO A 169 1.42 -15.55 15.20
CA PRO A 169 2.47 -16.49 15.61
C PRO A 169 2.48 -16.79 17.12
N GLU A 170 1.82 -15.96 17.94
CA GLU A 170 1.83 -16.06 19.41
C GLU A 170 0.45 -15.70 20.01
N ASP A 171 0.07 -16.36 21.11
CA ASP A 171 -1.14 -16.06 21.86
C ASP A 171 -1.11 -14.62 22.41
N GLY A 172 -2.20 -13.87 22.25
CA GLY A 172 -2.31 -12.50 22.79
C GLY A 172 -1.84 -11.36 21.87
N MET A 173 -1.47 -11.63 20.61
CA MET A 173 -1.15 -10.59 19.60
C MET A 173 -2.04 -10.69 18.34
N LEU A 174 -2.39 -9.53 17.77
CA LEU A 174 -3.06 -9.38 16.49
C LEU A 174 -2.23 -8.54 15.52
N CYS A 175 -2.14 -9.00 14.28
CA CYS A 175 -1.50 -8.29 13.19
C CYS A 175 -2.53 -8.02 12.09
N GLY A 176 -2.50 -6.81 11.52
CA GLY A 176 -3.40 -6.47 10.44
C GLY A 176 -2.98 -5.23 9.69
N MET A 177 -3.69 -4.96 8.60
CA MET A 177 -3.46 -3.79 7.78
C MET A 177 -4.76 -3.26 7.17
N TRP A 178 -4.89 -1.95 7.14
CA TRP A 178 -5.90 -1.23 6.36
C TRP A 178 -5.25 -0.75 5.06
N ARG A 179 -5.62 -1.42 3.96
CA ARG A 179 -5.16 -1.06 2.61
C ARG A 179 -5.94 0.15 2.09
N THR A 180 -5.24 1.12 1.52
CA THR A 180 -5.85 2.28 0.83
C THR A 180 -6.68 3.16 1.76
N VAL A 181 -6.04 3.70 2.80
CA VAL A 181 -6.64 4.69 3.70
C VAL A 181 -6.91 5.98 2.92
N SER A 182 -8.16 6.46 2.96
CA SER A 182 -8.57 7.68 2.27
C SER A 182 -7.86 8.91 2.84
N LYS A 183 -7.72 9.98 2.05
CA LYS A 183 -7.10 11.24 2.53
C LYS A 183 -7.84 11.83 3.75
N ALA A 184 -9.17 11.73 3.78
CA ALA A 184 -9.99 12.16 4.91
C ALA A 184 -9.66 11.36 6.19
N ASN A 185 -9.55 10.03 6.08
CA ASN A 185 -9.20 9.19 7.23
C ASN A 185 -7.76 9.43 7.69
N VAL A 186 -6.82 9.73 6.79
CA VAL A 186 -5.46 10.15 7.16
C VAL A 186 -5.46 11.47 7.92
N GLN A 187 -6.34 12.42 7.57
CA GLN A 187 -6.50 13.67 8.33
C GLN A 187 -7.07 13.41 9.73
N LEU A 188 -8.08 12.54 9.86
CA LEU A 188 -8.61 12.13 11.17
C LEU A 188 -7.53 11.44 12.02
N LEU A 189 -6.69 10.60 11.42
CA LEU A 189 -5.56 9.95 12.10
C LEU A 189 -4.53 10.98 12.60
N ARG A 190 -4.15 11.94 11.75
CA ARG A 190 -3.19 13.00 12.09
C ARG A 190 -3.74 13.98 13.13
N GLY A 191 -5.07 14.16 13.16
CA GLY A 191 -5.79 14.94 14.15
C GLY A 191 -6.20 14.17 15.40
N GLU A 192 -5.72 12.93 15.59
CA GLU A 192 -5.98 12.08 16.77
C GLU A 192 -7.47 11.80 17.06
N GLN A 193 -8.28 11.83 16.00
CA GLN A 193 -9.74 11.70 16.05
C GLN A 193 -10.24 10.28 15.78
N LEU A 194 -9.40 9.40 15.22
CA LEU A 194 -9.77 8.01 14.99
C LEU A 194 -9.79 7.20 16.29
N ARG A 195 -10.79 6.33 16.39
CA ARG A 195 -10.89 5.33 17.46
C ARG A 195 -10.69 3.93 16.91
N VAL A 196 -10.14 3.06 17.73
CA VAL A 196 -10.01 1.62 17.48
C VAL A 196 -10.72 0.84 18.58
N SER A 197 -11.37 -0.26 18.21
CA SER A 197 -12.02 -1.18 19.14
C SER A 197 -11.80 -2.65 18.76
N LEU A 198 -11.71 -3.51 19.77
CA LEU A 198 -11.61 -4.97 19.60
C LEU A 198 -12.97 -5.60 19.86
N VAL A 199 -13.47 -6.34 18.86
CA VAL A 199 -14.81 -6.94 18.89
C VAL A 199 -14.71 -8.43 19.19
N THR A 200 -15.32 -8.89 20.28
CA THR A 200 -15.39 -10.31 20.64
C THR A 200 -16.77 -10.88 20.29
N ARG A 201 -16.92 -12.22 20.33
CA ARG A 201 -18.22 -12.87 20.12
C ARG A 201 -19.22 -12.52 21.22
N ALA A 202 -18.72 -12.32 22.44
CA ALA A 202 -19.53 -11.94 23.60
C ALA A 202 -19.99 -10.48 23.52
N GLN A 203 -19.18 -9.59 22.95
CA GLN A 203 -19.47 -8.16 22.86
C GLN A 203 -19.31 -7.63 21.42
N PRO A 204 -20.38 -7.70 20.59
CA PRO A 204 -20.33 -7.29 19.18
C PRO A 204 -20.21 -5.76 18.97
N SER A 205 -20.50 -4.96 20.00
CA SER A 205 -20.27 -3.51 20.03
C SER A 205 -18.79 -3.14 20.18
N GLY A 206 -17.94 -4.08 20.61
CA GLY A 206 -16.53 -3.84 20.96
C GLY A 206 -16.33 -3.89 22.47
N GLU A 207 -15.44 -4.77 22.93
CA GLU A 207 -15.19 -5.01 24.36
C GLU A 207 -14.19 -4.02 24.96
N VAL A 208 -13.16 -3.66 24.19
CA VAL A 208 -12.16 -2.64 24.57
C VAL A 208 -11.96 -1.65 23.43
N HIS A 209 -11.80 -0.36 23.77
CA HIS A 209 -11.70 0.73 22.81
C HIS A 209 -10.75 1.86 23.26
N GLY A 210 -10.28 2.66 22.32
CA GLY A 210 -9.26 3.69 22.57
C GLY A 210 -9.04 4.63 21.39
N HIS A 211 -8.47 5.81 21.68
CA HIS A 211 -8.12 6.81 20.67
C HIS A 211 -6.73 6.51 20.10
N ILE A 212 -6.57 6.74 18.80
CA ILE A 212 -5.26 6.63 18.13
C ILE A 212 -4.57 7.99 18.22
N LEU A 213 -3.45 8.04 18.94
CA LEU A 213 -2.71 9.26 19.24
C LEU A 213 -1.24 9.14 18.81
N LYS A 214 -0.62 10.28 18.48
CA LYS A 214 0.77 10.34 18.02
C LYS A 214 1.68 10.56 19.23
N HIS A 215 2.57 9.62 19.49
CA HIS A 215 3.49 9.72 20.63
C HIS A 215 4.96 9.57 20.21
N ARG A 216 5.80 10.55 20.58
CA ARG A 216 7.22 10.59 20.15
C ARG A 216 8.07 9.43 20.68
N ALA A 217 7.76 8.91 21.87
CA ALA A 217 8.51 7.80 22.47
C ALA A 217 8.33 6.45 21.74
N LEU A 218 7.38 6.35 20.79
CA LEU A 218 7.14 5.12 20.04
C LEU A 218 8.27 4.77 19.08
N PHE A 219 9.00 5.76 18.58
CA PHE A 219 10.05 5.53 17.58
C PHE A 219 11.15 4.63 18.15
N ALA A 220 11.62 4.96 19.35
CA ALA A 220 12.74 4.28 20.01
C ALA A 220 12.30 3.24 21.07
N GLU A 221 11.00 2.96 21.24
CA GLU A 221 10.52 2.00 22.25
C GLU A 221 11.28 0.67 22.12
N THR A 222 11.85 0.17 23.21
CA THR A 222 12.63 -1.07 23.23
C THR A 222 11.95 -2.15 24.05
N PHE A 223 11.35 -1.74 25.16
CA PHE A 223 10.59 -2.59 26.07
C PHE A 223 9.22 -2.00 26.31
N GLY A 224 8.25 -2.84 26.64
CA GLY A 224 6.89 -2.40 26.95
C GLY A 224 6.24 -3.27 28.00
N ALA A 225 5.16 -2.76 28.59
CA ALA A 225 4.31 -3.53 29.49
C ALA A 225 2.84 -3.15 29.27
N ILE A 226 1.95 -4.14 29.30
CA ILE A 226 0.50 -3.92 29.45
C ILE A 226 0.20 -4.02 30.93
N LEU A 227 -0.50 -3.03 31.48
CA LEU A 227 -0.80 -2.95 32.90
C LEU A 227 -2.28 -3.25 33.11
N THR A 228 -2.54 -4.27 33.91
CA THR A 228 -3.89 -4.67 34.29
C THR A 228 -4.14 -4.38 35.76
N SER A 229 -5.40 -4.17 36.13
CA SER A 229 -5.76 -3.99 37.54
C SER A 229 -5.49 -5.25 38.35
N SER A 230 -4.85 -5.09 39.50
CA SER A 230 -4.68 -6.18 40.47
C SER A 230 -6.01 -6.57 41.12
N ASP A 231 -6.96 -5.64 41.22
CA ASP A 231 -8.31 -5.88 41.74
C ASP A 231 -9.28 -6.19 40.59
N PRO A 232 -9.92 -7.38 40.57
CA PRO A 232 -10.91 -7.74 39.56
C PRO A 232 -12.20 -6.90 39.61
N ALA A 233 -12.47 -6.18 40.71
CA ALA A 233 -13.62 -5.27 40.83
C ALA A 233 -13.41 -3.95 40.06
N HIS A 234 -12.16 -3.55 39.79
CA HIS A 234 -11.85 -2.34 39.05
C HIS A 234 -11.92 -2.57 37.54
N LEU A 235 -13.14 -2.72 37.04
CA LEU A 235 -13.44 -2.86 35.61
C LEU A 235 -13.05 -1.58 34.85
N GLY A 236 -12.53 -1.75 33.63
CA GLY A 236 -12.11 -0.63 32.77
C GLY A 236 -10.81 0.07 33.16
N ALA A 237 -10.18 -0.30 34.28
CA ALA A 237 -8.87 0.20 34.67
C ALA A 237 -7.75 -0.56 33.94
N GLY A 238 -6.87 0.19 33.29
CA GLY A 238 -5.78 -0.39 32.50
C GLY A 238 -4.74 0.64 32.10
N GLY A 239 -3.55 0.18 31.76
CA GLY A 239 -2.48 1.07 31.34
C GLY A 239 -1.49 0.39 30.41
N MET A 240 -0.55 1.18 29.91
CA MET A 240 0.61 0.69 29.19
C MET A 240 1.83 1.50 29.58
N ALA A 241 2.97 0.82 29.64
CA ALA A 241 4.28 1.44 29.78
C ALA A 241 5.06 1.25 28.48
N MET A 242 5.70 2.31 28.00
CA MET A 242 6.65 2.30 26.89
C MET A 242 8.01 2.70 27.43
N LEU A 243 9.03 1.86 27.23
CA LEU A 243 10.35 2.07 27.78
C LEU A 243 11.41 2.05 26.68
N THR A 244 12.35 3.00 26.75
CA THR A 244 13.42 3.22 25.79
C THR A 244 14.75 3.26 26.53
N LEU A 245 15.66 2.37 26.14
CA LEU A 245 17.04 2.38 26.64
C LEU A 245 17.85 3.42 25.86
N SER A 246 18.76 4.15 26.52
CA SER A 246 19.70 5.04 25.83
C SER A 246 20.82 4.27 25.11
N ASP A 247 21.28 4.81 23.97
CA ASP A 247 22.29 4.17 23.11
C ASP A 247 23.66 4.03 23.82
N THR A 248 24.03 5.04 24.61
CA THR A 248 25.38 5.15 25.21
C THR A 248 25.37 4.95 26.73
N GLU A 249 24.40 5.53 27.42
CA GLU A 249 24.25 5.46 28.88
C GLU A 249 23.34 4.30 29.30
N ASN A 250 23.43 3.89 30.56
CA ASN A 250 22.54 2.86 31.13
C ASN A 250 21.28 3.52 31.72
N ASN A 251 20.66 4.40 30.95
CA ASN A 251 19.45 5.08 31.36
C ASN A 251 18.25 4.50 30.62
N LEU A 252 17.15 4.31 31.35
CA LEU A 252 15.88 3.83 30.82
C LEU A 252 14.84 4.92 30.97
N HIS A 253 14.48 5.52 29.84
CA HIS A 253 13.37 6.45 29.76
C HIS A 253 12.08 5.65 29.70
N PHE A 254 11.09 5.99 30.50
CA PHE A 254 9.78 5.34 30.40
C PHE A 254 8.64 6.34 30.47
N ILE A 255 7.53 5.95 29.85
CA ILE A 255 6.28 6.70 29.84
C ILE A 255 5.16 5.72 30.15
N LEU A 256 4.33 6.10 31.11
CA LEU A 256 3.19 5.37 31.63
C LEU A 256 1.93 6.12 31.23
N MET A 257 1.06 5.45 30.48
CA MET A 257 -0.29 5.94 30.16
C MET A 257 -1.29 5.03 30.84
N ALA A 258 -2.25 5.58 31.56
CA ALA A 258 -3.21 4.79 32.31
C ALA A 258 -4.60 5.42 32.30
N ARG A 259 -5.62 4.57 32.31
CA ARG A 259 -7.03 4.89 32.44
C ARG A 259 -7.60 4.19 33.65
N GLY A 260 -8.51 4.86 34.35
CA GLY A 260 -9.14 4.32 35.56
C GLY A 260 -8.23 4.27 36.79
N LEU A 261 -7.04 4.88 36.78
CA LEU A 261 -6.24 5.13 37.99
C LEU A 261 -6.79 6.31 38.82
N LEU A 262 -7.37 7.30 38.15
CA LEU A 262 -7.98 8.48 38.74
C LEU A 262 -9.50 8.33 38.62
N GLU A 263 -10.21 8.20 39.73
CA GLU A 263 -11.68 8.35 39.75
C GLU A 263 -12.06 9.80 40.04
N PRO A 264 -13.15 10.31 39.45
CA PRO A 264 -13.72 11.60 39.82
C PRO A 264 -14.37 11.49 41.22
N GLY A 265 -13.54 11.52 42.25
CA GLY A 265 -13.97 11.78 43.63
C GLY A 265 -14.24 13.27 43.78
N ALA A 266 -15.51 13.64 43.94
CA ALA A 266 -15.94 15.02 44.16
C ALA A 266 -15.23 15.62 45.40
N GLY A 267 -14.26 16.51 45.18
CA GLY A 267 -13.87 17.55 46.14
C GLY A 267 -12.50 17.47 46.81
N GLU A 268 -11.69 16.43 46.63
CA GLU A 268 -10.38 16.32 47.31
C GLU A 268 -9.19 16.39 46.34
N SER A 269 -8.46 17.52 46.40
CA SER A 269 -7.16 17.83 45.77
C SER A 269 -7.05 17.70 44.23
N PRO A 270 -6.50 18.70 43.52
CA PRO A 270 -6.38 18.65 42.06
C PRO A 270 -5.27 17.68 41.56
N TRP A 271 -4.55 17.03 42.47
CA TRP A 271 -3.45 16.11 42.18
C TRP A 271 -3.51 14.88 43.08
N VAL A 272 -3.18 13.72 42.52
CA VAL A 272 -3.10 12.44 43.23
C VAL A 272 -1.65 11.97 43.22
N PRO A 273 -1.06 11.60 44.38
CA PRO A 273 0.28 11.04 44.42
C PRO A 273 0.28 9.65 43.77
N LEU A 274 1.14 9.48 42.78
CA LEU A 274 1.41 8.24 42.07
C LEU A 274 2.77 7.69 42.52
N ARG A 275 2.76 6.45 42.98
CA ARG A 275 3.97 5.67 43.31
C ARG A 275 4.20 4.61 42.24
N VAL A 276 5.32 4.70 41.53
CA VAL A 276 5.73 3.72 40.52
C VAL A 276 6.91 2.91 41.04
N ARG A 277 6.79 1.59 41.04
CA ARG A 277 7.80 0.64 41.51
C ARG A 277 8.19 -0.34 40.42
N ILE A 278 9.49 -0.57 40.27
CA ILE A 278 10.02 -1.70 39.49
C ILE A 278 10.40 -2.81 40.47
N LEU A 279 9.86 -3.99 40.22
CA LEU A 279 9.97 -5.16 41.08
C LEU A 279 10.67 -6.30 40.35
N HIS A 280 11.51 -7.05 41.07
CA HIS A 280 12.01 -8.34 40.64
C HIS A 280 11.64 -9.37 41.72
N GLN A 281 10.92 -10.42 41.33
CA GLN A 281 10.44 -11.46 42.26
C GLN A 281 9.73 -10.88 43.51
N GLY A 282 8.97 -9.80 43.34
CA GLY A 282 8.24 -9.12 44.43
C GLY A 282 9.06 -8.14 45.28
N ARG A 283 10.38 -8.04 45.09
CA ARG A 283 11.24 -7.07 45.78
C ARG A 283 11.36 -5.78 44.97
N THR A 284 11.17 -4.62 45.61
CA THR A 284 11.31 -3.31 44.96
C THR A 284 12.78 -3.03 44.67
N LEU A 285 13.12 -2.83 43.41
CA LEU A 285 14.46 -2.43 42.96
C LEU A 285 14.59 -0.91 42.85
N ARG A 286 13.57 -0.27 42.27
CA ARG A 286 13.51 1.18 42.06
C ARG A 286 12.11 1.67 42.41
N GLU A 287 12.02 2.87 42.99
CA GLU A 287 10.78 3.56 43.32
C GLU A 287 10.86 5.01 42.85
N VAL A 288 9.79 5.48 42.22
CA VAL A 288 9.61 6.87 41.81
C VAL A 288 8.25 7.36 42.31
N ARG A 289 8.19 8.61 42.74
CA ARG A 289 6.95 9.28 43.16
C ARG A 289 6.71 10.51 42.31
N ALA A 290 5.47 10.68 41.88
CA ALA A 290 5.04 11.82 41.10
C ALA A 290 3.61 12.21 41.46
N ASN A 291 3.16 13.37 41.01
CA ASN A 291 1.80 13.83 41.20
C ASN A 291 1.12 13.91 39.83
N ILE A 292 0.03 13.18 39.65
CA ILE A 292 -0.74 13.16 38.39
C ILE A 292 -2.07 13.90 38.56
N THR A 293 -2.61 14.43 37.48
CA THR A 293 -3.89 15.14 37.45
C THR A 293 -4.81 14.54 36.39
N VAL A 294 -6.10 14.89 36.43
CA VAL A 294 -7.07 14.43 35.41
C VAL A 294 -6.74 14.99 34.01
N GLU A 295 -6.13 16.17 33.95
CA GLU A 295 -5.75 16.85 32.71
C GLU A 295 -4.43 16.32 32.11
N ASP A 296 -3.53 15.79 32.94
CA ASP A 296 -2.24 15.19 32.54
C ASP A 296 -2.05 13.85 33.28
N PRO A 297 -2.75 12.79 32.85
CA PRO A 297 -2.68 11.47 33.48
C PRO A 297 -1.43 10.68 33.09
N ASP A 298 -0.71 11.15 32.06
CA ASP A 298 0.49 10.48 31.55
C ASP A 298 1.71 10.83 32.40
N PHE A 299 2.48 9.82 32.78
CA PHE A 299 3.66 9.99 33.63
C PHE A 299 4.92 9.57 32.88
N ALA A 300 5.97 10.40 32.93
CA ALA A 300 7.24 10.13 32.24
C ALA A 300 8.43 10.40 33.18
N GLU A 301 9.40 9.49 33.18
CA GLU A 301 10.60 9.60 34.03
C GLU A 301 11.82 8.91 33.39
N VAL A 302 13.01 9.20 33.92
CA VAL A 302 14.26 8.55 33.55
C VAL A 302 14.84 7.77 34.73
N LEU A 303 15.05 6.47 34.54
CA LEU A 303 15.80 5.64 35.47
C LEU A 303 17.26 5.61 35.06
N SER A 304 18.07 6.40 35.76
CA SER A 304 19.51 6.50 35.49
C SER A 304 20.30 5.40 36.19
N GLU A 305 21.48 5.10 35.63
CA GLU A 305 22.48 4.22 36.26
C GLU A 305 21.96 2.80 36.57
N LEU A 306 21.37 2.16 35.57
CA LEU A 306 20.99 0.75 35.67
C LEU A 306 22.23 -0.15 35.75
N SER A 307 22.22 -1.06 36.72
CA SER A 307 23.23 -2.09 36.90
C SER A 307 23.15 -3.16 35.80
N ALA A 308 24.25 -3.88 35.57
CA ALA A 308 24.28 -4.97 34.61
C ALA A 308 23.24 -6.07 34.92
N ARG A 309 22.93 -6.32 36.21
CA ARG A 309 21.89 -7.27 36.62
C ARG A 309 20.49 -6.77 36.28
N GLU A 310 20.19 -5.50 36.54
CA GLU A 310 18.90 -4.89 36.17
C GLU A 310 18.67 -4.94 34.66
N LEU A 311 19.69 -4.63 33.86
CA LEU A 311 19.62 -4.76 32.39
C LEU A 311 19.38 -6.20 31.95
N GLN A 312 20.00 -7.18 32.60
CA GLN A 312 19.77 -8.59 32.31
C GLN A 312 18.33 -9.03 32.64
N TRP A 313 17.79 -8.62 33.78
CA TRP A 313 16.41 -8.94 34.14
C TRP A 313 15.39 -8.24 33.25
N LEU A 314 15.71 -7.04 32.76
CA LEU A 314 14.88 -6.28 31.82
C LEU A 314 14.69 -7.05 30.51
N VAL A 315 15.80 -7.51 29.90
CA VAL A 315 15.73 -8.25 28.63
C VAL A 315 15.11 -9.64 28.79
N GLN A 316 15.30 -10.27 29.95
CA GLN A 316 14.72 -11.59 30.26
C GLN A 316 13.21 -11.57 30.55
N GLY A 317 12.57 -10.39 30.59
CA GLY A 317 11.16 -10.28 30.90
C GLY A 317 10.82 -10.56 32.38
N GLN A 318 11.78 -10.41 33.30
CA GLN A 318 11.62 -10.75 34.72
C GLN A 318 11.22 -9.56 35.61
N LEU A 319 11.28 -8.35 35.08
CA LEU A 319 10.92 -7.14 35.81
C LEU A 319 9.42 -6.87 35.68
N ARG A 320 8.80 -6.43 36.78
CA ARG A 320 7.41 -5.99 36.81
C ARG A 320 7.34 -4.52 37.18
N ILE A 321 6.53 -3.76 36.46
CA ILE A 321 6.22 -2.37 36.81
C ILE A 321 4.85 -2.33 37.50
N VAL A 322 4.79 -1.60 38.61
CA VAL A 322 3.56 -1.40 39.38
C VAL A 322 3.36 0.09 39.59
N ALA A 323 2.19 0.58 39.22
CA ALA A 323 1.75 1.95 39.40
C ALA A 323 0.59 1.96 40.40
N GLU A 324 0.74 2.72 41.48
CA GLU A 324 -0.18 2.73 42.62
C GLU A 324 -0.51 4.16 43.03
N THR A 325 -1.80 4.48 43.15
CA THR A 325 -2.24 5.79 43.68
C THR A 325 -2.32 5.75 45.20
N GLU A 326 -1.87 6.84 45.84
CA GLU A 326 -1.95 7.00 47.29
C GLU A 326 -3.26 7.73 47.67
N GLY A 327 -4.04 7.18 48.59
CA GLY A 327 -5.29 7.80 49.06
C GLY A 327 -6.34 6.82 49.59
N ARG A 328 -7.55 7.31 49.89
CA ARG A 328 -8.69 6.50 50.37
C ARG A 328 -9.21 5.48 49.34
N HIS A 329 -9.00 5.74 48.06
CA HIS A 329 -9.36 4.86 46.95
C HIS A 329 -8.11 4.47 46.14
N ALA A 330 -7.12 3.88 46.83
CA ALA A 330 -5.88 3.43 46.20
C ALA A 330 -6.18 2.41 45.09
N ARG A 331 -5.68 2.69 43.89
CA ARG A 331 -5.76 1.80 42.73
C ARG A 331 -4.37 1.36 42.32
N GLN A 332 -4.25 0.11 41.92
CA GLN A 332 -2.98 -0.48 41.54
C GLN A 332 -3.11 -1.15 40.17
N LEU A 333 -2.23 -0.75 39.25
CA LEU A 333 -2.02 -1.39 37.96
C LEU A 333 -0.64 -2.04 37.94
N ALA A 334 -0.56 -3.25 37.40
CA ALA A 334 0.67 -4.02 37.33
C ALA A 334 0.84 -4.71 35.98
N GLY A 335 2.08 -4.84 35.52
CA GLY A 335 2.41 -5.60 34.32
C GLY A 335 3.88 -6.01 34.27
N THR A 336 4.16 -7.01 33.43
CA THR A 336 5.53 -7.49 33.20
C THR A 336 6.16 -6.68 32.08
N ILE A 337 7.40 -6.24 32.28
CA ILE A 337 8.18 -5.53 31.26
C ILE A 337 8.82 -6.59 30.35
N THR A 338 8.52 -6.56 29.07
CA THR A 338 9.09 -7.49 28.06
C THR A 338 9.74 -6.72 26.92
N ALA A 339 10.58 -7.39 26.13
CA ALA A 339 11.04 -6.84 24.85
C ALA A 339 9.85 -6.42 23.98
N ARG A 340 10.02 -5.35 23.20
CA ARG A 340 8.96 -4.86 22.29
C ARG A 340 8.57 -5.98 21.34
N ARG A 341 7.29 -6.34 21.39
CA ARG A 341 6.67 -7.20 20.39
C ARG A 341 6.05 -6.38 19.28
N GLY A 342 6.12 -6.90 18.06
CA GLY A 342 5.50 -6.29 16.89
C GLY A 342 5.31 -7.32 15.79
N CYS A 343 4.54 -6.93 14.79
CA CYS A 343 4.31 -7.77 13.61
C CYS A 343 5.42 -7.60 12.57
N ASP A 344 6.48 -6.84 12.84
CA ASP A 344 7.51 -6.59 11.84
C ASP A 344 8.42 -7.82 11.69
N THR A 345 8.90 -8.06 10.48
CA THR A 345 9.82 -9.16 10.20
C THR A 345 11.25 -8.63 10.26
N ILE A 346 12.06 -9.14 11.19
CA ILE A 346 13.48 -8.79 11.28
C ILE A 346 14.25 -9.67 10.29
N GLN A 347 14.95 -9.04 9.35
CA GLN A 347 15.65 -9.75 8.26
C GLN A 347 16.97 -9.05 7.89
N SER A 348 17.83 -9.75 7.17
CA SER A 348 18.96 -9.14 6.50
C SER A 348 19.25 -9.77 5.14
N VAL A 349 19.54 -8.94 4.14
CA VAL A 349 20.15 -9.35 2.88
C VAL A 349 21.64 -9.05 2.99
N LEU A 350 22.47 -10.10 2.96
CA LEU A 350 23.92 -9.95 2.97
C LEU A 350 24.44 -10.02 1.52
N CYS A 351 25.24 -9.03 1.14
CA CYS A 351 25.81 -8.94 -0.19
C CYS A 351 27.30 -8.54 -0.14
N GLY A 352 28.00 -8.75 -1.25
CA GLY A 352 29.41 -8.43 -1.36
C GLY A 352 29.69 -6.92 -1.39
N ALA A 353 28.78 -6.13 -1.97
CA ALA A 353 28.94 -4.67 -2.07
C ALA A 353 28.91 -3.97 -0.70
N ASP A 354 28.18 -4.53 0.26
CA ASP A 354 28.07 -4.00 1.62
C ASP A 354 29.14 -4.57 2.57
N ALA A 355 29.98 -5.50 2.10
CA ALA A 355 31.10 -6.03 2.88
C ALA A 355 32.09 -4.92 3.28
N LEU A 356 32.84 -5.14 4.38
CA LEU A 356 33.84 -4.17 4.86
C LEU A 356 34.86 -3.81 3.79
N LEU A 357 35.25 -4.81 3.00
CA LEU A 357 35.95 -4.68 1.75
C LEU A 357 35.00 -5.16 0.64
N PRO A 358 34.44 -4.26 -0.18
CA PRO A 358 33.44 -4.65 -1.18
C PRO A 358 33.93 -5.75 -2.11
N THR A 359 33.18 -6.83 -2.19
CA THR A 359 33.46 -8.00 -3.05
C THR A 359 32.46 -8.09 -4.20
N LYS A 360 32.83 -8.84 -5.24
CA LYS A 360 32.02 -9.09 -6.44
C LYS A 360 32.00 -10.58 -6.78
N THR A 361 31.78 -11.43 -5.77
CA THR A 361 31.81 -12.88 -5.92
C THR A 361 30.51 -13.46 -6.48
N GLY A 362 29.41 -12.68 -6.49
CA GLY A 362 28.08 -13.18 -6.85
C GLY A 362 27.41 -13.99 -5.72
N ALA A 363 28.05 -14.07 -4.55
CA ALA A 363 27.52 -14.73 -3.37
C ALA A 363 26.45 -13.88 -2.67
N VAL A 364 25.55 -14.55 -1.94
CA VAL A 364 24.48 -13.88 -1.18
C VAL A 364 24.23 -14.60 0.15
N GLY A 365 23.90 -13.82 1.17
CA GLY A 365 23.37 -14.33 2.43
C GLY A 365 21.96 -13.79 2.65
N SER A 366 21.14 -14.61 3.29
CA SER A 366 19.73 -14.33 3.53
C SER A 366 19.39 -14.72 4.96
N ALA A 367 19.00 -13.74 5.77
CA ALA A 367 18.78 -13.95 7.19
C ALA A 367 17.36 -13.56 7.62
N LYS A 368 16.83 -14.32 8.57
CA LYS A 368 15.57 -14.07 9.28
C LYS A 368 15.82 -14.22 10.77
N LEU A 369 15.36 -13.25 11.55
CA LEU A 369 15.51 -13.22 13.00
C LEU A 369 14.16 -13.00 13.68
N ALA A 370 13.99 -13.55 14.87
CA ALA A 370 12.80 -13.37 15.70
C ALA A 370 13.20 -13.15 17.16
N LEU A 371 12.81 -12.00 17.72
CA LEU A 371 13.05 -11.65 19.12
C LEU A 371 11.82 -12.03 19.96
N HIS A 372 12.02 -12.89 20.94
CA HIS A 372 10.98 -13.37 21.86
C HIS A 372 10.80 -12.43 23.05
N GLU A 373 9.68 -12.57 23.77
CA GLU A 373 9.37 -11.77 24.97
C GLU A 373 10.43 -11.87 26.07
N ASN A 374 11.01 -13.06 26.21
CA ASN A 374 12.08 -13.36 27.17
C ASN A 374 13.47 -12.87 26.70
N GLY A 375 13.53 -12.11 25.61
CA GLY A 375 14.75 -11.57 25.04
C GLY A 375 15.54 -12.56 24.17
N THR A 376 15.11 -13.81 24.04
CA THR A 376 15.81 -14.80 23.19
C THR A 376 15.71 -14.38 21.72
N LEU A 377 16.86 -14.35 21.03
CA LEU A 377 16.90 -14.09 19.59
C LEU A 377 17.05 -15.41 18.83
N GLN A 378 15.99 -15.86 18.15
CA GLN A 378 16.08 -16.95 17.18
C GLN A 378 16.62 -16.43 15.86
N TYR A 379 17.52 -17.17 15.23
CA TYR A 379 18.14 -16.78 13.97
C TYR A 379 18.19 -17.94 12.98
N GLN A 380 18.05 -17.60 11.70
CA GLN A 380 18.26 -18.47 10.55
C GLN A 380 18.98 -17.66 9.48
N VAL A 381 20.18 -18.09 9.08
CA VAL A 381 21.03 -17.42 8.09
C VAL A 381 21.43 -18.43 7.02
N ARG A 382 20.93 -18.26 5.80
CA ARG A 382 21.25 -19.07 4.65
C ARG A 382 22.28 -18.36 3.77
N VAL A 383 23.34 -19.05 3.38
CA VAL A 383 24.43 -18.51 2.57
C VAL A 383 24.54 -19.34 1.28
N VAL A 384 24.64 -18.67 0.14
CA VAL A 384 24.67 -19.32 -1.18
C VAL A 384 25.72 -18.68 -2.08
N GLY A 385 26.45 -19.53 -2.81
CA GLY A 385 27.34 -19.10 -3.89
C GLY A 385 28.66 -18.47 -3.44
N THR A 386 29.13 -18.73 -2.22
CA THR A 386 30.42 -18.23 -1.74
C THR A 386 31.59 -18.75 -2.56
N ALA A 387 32.61 -17.93 -2.73
CA ALA A 387 33.79 -18.28 -3.52
C ALA A 387 34.66 -19.36 -2.84
N SER A 388 34.66 -19.40 -1.50
CA SER A 388 35.38 -20.38 -0.70
C SER A 388 34.55 -20.85 0.51
N GLU A 389 35.12 -21.77 1.29
CA GLU A 389 34.50 -22.31 2.49
C GLU A 389 34.19 -21.21 3.52
N VAL A 390 32.99 -21.26 4.09
CA VAL A 390 32.57 -20.33 5.15
C VAL A 390 33.26 -20.70 6.46
N VAL A 391 34.05 -19.76 6.98
CA VAL A 391 34.82 -19.92 8.23
C VAL A 391 34.21 -19.15 9.39
N GLY A 392 33.29 -18.22 9.13
CA GLY A 392 32.67 -17.42 10.17
C GLY A 392 31.30 -16.85 9.80
N VAL A 393 30.34 -16.95 10.71
CA VAL A 393 29.03 -16.26 10.63
C VAL A 393 28.81 -15.52 11.93
N THR A 394 28.78 -14.19 11.90
CA THR A 394 28.80 -13.36 13.11
C THR A 394 27.79 -12.23 13.06
N LEU A 395 27.19 -11.91 14.20
CA LEU A 395 26.39 -10.71 14.43
C LEU A 395 27.27 -9.65 15.10
N GLU A 396 27.31 -8.44 14.53
CA GLU A 396 28.23 -7.39 14.94
C GLU A 396 27.65 -5.98 14.79
N THR A 397 28.24 -5.01 15.48
CA THR A 397 27.89 -3.59 15.32
C THR A 397 28.69 -2.97 14.17
N LYS A 398 28.28 -1.77 13.72
CA LYS A 398 29.12 -0.98 12.80
C LYS A 398 30.52 -0.75 13.43
N PRO A 399 31.63 -1.04 12.72
CA PRO A 399 32.96 -0.90 13.29
C PRO A 399 33.30 0.58 13.54
N ARG A 400 33.73 0.91 14.77
CA ARG A 400 34.16 2.28 15.13
C ARG A 400 35.52 2.66 14.54
N ARG A 401 36.33 1.66 14.15
CA ARG A 401 37.63 1.81 13.46
C ARG A 401 37.70 0.75 12.37
N LYS A 402 38.28 1.07 11.21
CA LYS A 402 38.33 0.17 10.03
C LYS A 402 38.82 -1.25 10.36
N ASN A 403 39.75 -1.40 11.29
CA ASN A 403 40.40 -2.70 11.57
C ASN A 403 39.97 -3.34 12.89
N LYS A 404 38.90 -2.86 13.55
CA LYS A 404 38.40 -3.46 14.80
C LYS A 404 36.92 -3.78 14.69
N ARG A 405 36.63 -5.04 14.32
CA ARG A 405 35.30 -5.62 14.36
C ARG A 405 34.83 -5.77 15.80
N ASN A 406 33.54 -5.57 16.04
CA ASN A 406 32.92 -5.71 17.35
C ASN A 406 31.83 -6.78 17.26
N VAL A 407 32.24 -8.03 17.44
CA VAL A 407 31.37 -9.20 17.35
C VAL A 407 30.59 -9.34 18.65
N LEU A 408 29.26 -9.35 18.54
CA LEU A 408 28.34 -9.55 19.66
C LEU A 408 28.02 -11.04 19.86
N PHE A 409 27.85 -11.78 18.77
CA PHE A 409 27.51 -13.19 18.80
C PHE A 409 28.10 -13.94 17.61
N ASP A 410 28.64 -15.13 17.88
CA ASP A 410 29.22 -16.03 16.88
C ASP A 410 28.27 -17.20 16.60
N MET A 411 27.75 -17.26 15.37
CA MET A 411 26.82 -18.27 14.87
C MET A 411 27.55 -19.42 14.15
N THR A 412 28.87 -19.32 13.97
CA THR A 412 29.70 -20.30 13.23
C THR A 412 29.51 -21.74 13.72
N PRO A 413 29.43 -22.03 15.04
CA PRO A 413 29.23 -23.40 15.50
C PRO A 413 27.91 -24.06 15.04
N SER A 414 26.92 -23.23 14.67
CA SER A 414 25.61 -23.68 14.19
C SER A 414 25.51 -23.76 12.66
N TYR A 415 26.56 -23.38 11.94
CA TYR A 415 26.60 -23.39 10.48
C TYR A 415 26.85 -24.81 9.94
N LYS A 416 25.91 -25.33 9.14
CA LYS A 416 26.01 -26.61 8.45
C LYS A 416 25.36 -26.49 7.07
N ASP A 417 26.03 -26.98 6.03
CA ASP A 417 25.49 -27.10 4.67
C ASP A 417 24.81 -25.82 4.13
N GLY A 418 25.46 -24.66 4.30
CA GLY A 418 24.90 -23.38 3.82
C GLY A 418 23.86 -22.73 4.73
N LEU A 419 23.56 -23.29 5.90
CA LEU A 419 22.58 -22.76 6.84
C LEU A 419 23.14 -22.69 8.27
N ALA A 420 23.09 -21.51 8.89
CA ALA A 420 23.26 -21.34 10.33
C ALA A 420 21.91 -21.12 10.99
N GLN A 421 21.54 -21.97 11.96
CA GLN A 421 20.27 -21.87 12.68
C GLN A 421 20.46 -22.15 14.16
N GLY A 422 19.84 -21.33 15.01
CA GLY A 422 19.89 -21.51 16.45
C GLY A 422 19.15 -20.41 17.21
N SER A 423 19.45 -20.33 18.51
CA SER A 423 18.89 -19.30 19.40
C SER A 423 19.98 -18.71 20.28
N TRP A 424 20.02 -17.38 20.39
CA TRP A 424 20.84 -16.65 21.34
C TRP A 424 20.01 -16.28 22.57
N GLN A 425 20.26 -16.97 23.68
CA GLN A 425 19.47 -16.90 24.93
C GLN A 425 19.88 -15.75 25.85
N GLY A 426 21.02 -15.10 25.59
CA GLY A 426 21.58 -14.07 26.48
C GLY A 426 22.03 -12.79 25.78
N PRO A 427 21.26 -12.19 24.86
CA PRO A 427 21.55 -10.82 24.44
C PRO A 427 21.41 -9.88 25.62
N SER A 428 22.28 -8.87 25.71
CA SER A 428 22.10 -7.81 26.68
C SER A 428 20.90 -6.92 26.29
N ALA A 429 20.35 -6.16 27.24
CA ALA A 429 19.31 -5.18 26.93
C ALA A 429 19.74 -4.18 25.83
N ARG A 430 21.04 -3.88 25.75
CA ARG A 430 21.61 -3.01 24.72
C ARG A 430 21.66 -3.70 23.36
N ASP A 431 21.94 -5.00 23.31
CA ASP A 431 21.93 -5.75 22.05
C ASP A 431 20.50 -5.83 21.47
N ALA A 432 19.51 -6.09 22.32
CA ALA A 432 18.09 -6.05 21.94
C ALA A 432 17.67 -4.65 21.47
N HIS A 433 18.15 -3.59 22.13
CA HIS A 433 17.94 -2.21 21.71
C HIS A 433 18.52 -1.96 20.31
N MET A 434 19.81 -2.23 20.10
CA MET A 434 20.49 -2.05 18.81
C MET A 434 19.83 -2.87 17.69
N LEU A 435 19.33 -4.08 17.99
CA LEU A 435 18.60 -4.90 17.03
C LEU A 435 17.32 -4.20 16.55
N LEU A 436 16.50 -3.72 17.49
CA LEU A 436 15.23 -3.07 17.20
C LEU A 436 15.39 -1.68 16.56
N GLN A 437 16.53 -1.02 16.77
CA GLN A 437 16.91 0.23 16.12
C GLN A 437 17.60 0.03 14.75
N ASN A 438 17.70 -1.21 14.25
CA ASN A 438 18.36 -1.57 12.99
C ASN A 438 19.86 -1.23 12.95
N GLU A 439 20.57 -1.29 14.07
CA GLU A 439 22.00 -0.92 14.17
C GLU A 439 22.96 -2.10 14.07
N LEU A 440 22.43 -3.33 14.03
CA LEU A 440 23.21 -4.55 13.94
C LEU A 440 23.45 -4.98 12.49
N PHE A 441 24.53 -5.70 12.28
CA PHE A 441 24.96 -6.23 10.99
C PHE A 441 25.30 -7.70 11.11
N LEU A 442 24.95 -8.48 10.10
CA LEU A 442 25.45 -9.84 9.92
C LEU A 442 26.64 -9.80 8.97
N ASN A 443 27.66 -10.60 9.27
CA ASN A 443 28.87 -10.75 8.48
C ASN A 443 29.18 -12.23 8.28
N VAL A 444 29.52 -12.61 7.06
CA VAL A 444 29.94 -13.96 6.68
C VAL A 444 31.37 -13.88 6.16
N ALA A 445 32.29 -14.54 6.85
CA ALA A 445 33.69 -14.66 6.48
C ALA A 445 33.94 -16.00 5.81
N THR A 446 34.77 -15.99 4.78
CA THR A 446 35.20 -17.19 4.05
C THR A 446 36.73 -17.29 4.08
N LYS A 447 37.28 -18.45 3.68
CA LYS A 447 38.73 -18.71 3.74
C LYS A 447 39.54 -17.65 3.00
N ASP A 448 39.05 -17.20 1.85
CA ASP A 448 39.71 -16.19 1.03
C ASP A 448 39.40 -14.75 1.51
N TRP A 449 38.33 -14.57 2.29
CA TRP A 449 37.84 -13.28 2.79
C TRP A 449 37.62 -13.33 4.30
N ALA A 450 38.72 -13.41 5.06
CA ALA A 450 38.68 -13.55 6.51
C ALA A 450 38.00 -12.39 7.25
N GLU A 451 38.00 -11.18 6.68
CA GLU A 451 37.32 -10.01 7.26
C GLU A 451 35.81 -10.00 6.98
N GLY A 452 35.34 -10.78 6.00
CA GLY A 452 33.94 -10.84 5.55
C GLY A 452 33.81 -10.78 4.03
N GLU A 453 33.32 -11.85 3.41
CA GLU A 453 32.92 -11.86 2.00
C GLU A 453 31.58 -11.14 1.80
N LEU A 454 30.65 -11.33 2.74
CA LEU A 454 29.28 -10.81 2.70
C LEU A 454 28.96 -10.07 3.99
N ARG A 455 28.26 -8.94 3.86
CA ARG A 455 27.71 -8.21 5.00
C ARG A 455 26.30 -7.71 4.67
N GLY A 456 25.45 -7.65 5.68
CA GLY A 456 24.10 -7.10 5.56
C GLY A 456 23.69 -6.39 6.85
N GLN A 457 22.96 -5.28 6.72
CA GLN A 457 22.33 -4.62 7.87
C GLN A 457 21.09 -5.43 8.29
N VAL A 458 20.89 -5.60 9.59
CA VAL A 458 19.67 -6.20 10.13
C VAL A 458 18.59 -5.12 10.20
N ILE A 459 17.50 -5.32 9.49
CA ILE A 459 16.41 -4.35 9.36
C ILE A 459 15.05 -4.98 9.67
N SER A 460 14.16 -4.19 10.25
CA SER A 460 12.77 -4.57 10.48
C SER A 460 11.88 -4.14 9.31
N LEU A 461 11.33 -5.11 8.58
CA LEU A 461 10.36 -4.88 7.53
C LEU A 461 8.94 -4.80 8.11
N PRO A 462 8.16 -3.73 7.84
CA PRO A 462 6.79 -3.63 8.30
C PRO A 462 5.94 -4.79 7.77
N TYR A 463 4.94 -5.18 8.55
CA TYR A 463 3.98 -6.22 8.17
C TYR A 463 3.38 -5.99 6.76
N SER A 464 3.54 -6.92 5.82
CA SER A 464 2.96 -6.78 4.48
C SER A 464 1.62 -7.51 4.28
N GLY A 465 1.16 -8.25 5.29
CA GLY A 465 0.05 -9.20 5.16
C GLY A 465 0.44 -10.53 4.51
N LEU A 466 1.71 -10.69 4.12
CA LEU A 466 2.23 -11.91 3.52
C LEU A 466 2.67 -12.90 4.60
N LEU A 467 1.90 -13.98 4.80
CA LEU A 467 2.18 -14.95 5.86
C LEU A 467 3.51 -15.69 5.69
N ALA A 468 3.97 -15.84 4.44
CA ALA A 468 5.25 -16.50 4.10
C ALA A 468 6.45 -15.91 4.85
N ARG A 469 6.41 -14.62 5.19
CA ARG A 469 7.47 -13.98 5.99
C ARG A 469 7.65 -14.63 7.36
N TYR A 470 6.59 -15.17 7.97
CA TYR A 470 6.62 -15.77 9.30
C TYR A 470 6.86 -17.27 9.26
N THR A 471 6.32 -17.96 8.26
CA THR A 471 6.40 -19.43 8.18
C THR A 471 7.63 -19.94 7.44
N GLU A 472 8.16 -19.18 6.48
CA GLU A 472 9.17 -19.66 5.54
C GLU A 472 10.48 -18.87 5.61
N MET A 473 11.56 -19.49 5.11
CA MET A 473 12.82 -18.81 4.86
C MET A 473 12.79 -18.19 3.46
N PRO A 474 13.23 -16.93 3.31
CA PRO A 474 13.27 -16.28 2.00
C PRO A 474 14.22 -16.98 1.03
N VAL A 475 13.82 -17.02 -0.24
CA VAL A 475 14.61 -17.55 -1.35
C VAL A 475 15.79 -16.61 -1.61
N PRO A 476 17.05 -17.05 -1.45
CA PRO A 476 18.21 -16.22 -1.75
C PRO A 476 18.36 -16.00 -3.26
N LEU A 477 18.69 -14.78 -3.66
CA LEU A 477 18.95 -14.37 -5.04
C LEU A 477 20.45 -14.04 -5.17
N ALA A 478 21.18 -14.89 -5.88
CA ALA A 478 22.63 -14.79 -6.03
C ALA A 478 23.03 -14.59 -7.49
N GLY A 479 24.11 -13.83 -7.72
CA GLY A 479 24.73 -13.72 -9.06
C GLY A 479 25.32 -15.05 -9.53
N GLN A 480 25.81 -15.87 -8.60
CA GLN A 480 26.36 -17.20 -8.88
C GLN A 480 25.31 -18.20 -9.40
N LEU A 481 24.02 -17.93 -9.18
CA LEU A 481 22.91 -18.75 -9.66
C LEU A 481 22.40 -18.32 -11.05
N VAL A 482 22.91 -17.20 -11.60
CA VAL A 482 22.60 -16.77 -12.97
C VAL A 482 23.33 -17.68 -13.97
N SER A 483 22.78 -17.86 -15.17
CA SER A 483 23.41 -18.65 -16.24
C SER A 483 23.72 -17.76 -17.44
N PRO A 484 25.00 -17.53 -17.79
CA PRO A 484 26.21 -17.90 -17.03
C PRO A 484 26.33 -17.13 -15.70
N PRO A 485 27.12 -17.62 -14.72
CA PRO A 485 27.30 -16.97 -13.43
C PRO A 485 27.82 -15.53 -13.55
N VAL A 486 27.28 -14.64 -12.72
CA VAL A 486 27.63 -13.21 -12.71
C VAL A 486 28.27 -12.84 -11.36
N GLY A 487 29.51 -12.36 -11.41
CA GLY A 487 30.21 -11.79 -10.26
C GLY A 487 29.68 -10.41 -9.89
N SER A 488 28.43 -10.32 -9.44
CA SER A 488 27.87 -9.07 -8.90
C SER A 488 28.21 -8.94 -7.40
N GLY A 489 28.38 -7.69 -6.94
CA GLY A 489 28.39 -7.37 -5.51
C GLY A 489 26.98 -7.25 -4.93
N ALA A 490 25.95 -7.22 -5.77
CA ALA A 490 24.56 -7.14 -5.36
C ALA A 490 24.01 -8.50 -4.95
N GLY A 491 23.05 -8.48 -4.04
CA GLY A 491 22.34 -9.66 -3.58
C GLY A 491 20.88 -9.33 -3.27
N GLY A 492 20.07 -10.37 -3.14
CA GLY A 492 18.68 -10.20 -2.77
C GLY A 492 18.10 -11.44 -2.11
N HIS A 493 16.89 -11.31 -1.62
CA HIS A 493 16.07 -12.46 -1.31
C HIS A 493 14.59 -12.17 -1.57
N ALA A 494 13.77 -13.22 -1.60
CA ALA A 494 12.35 -13.07 -1.86
C ALA A 494 11.48 -14.03 -1.04
N TRP A 495 10.32 -13.54 -0.63
CA TRP A 495 9.21 -14.35 -0.13
C TRP A 495 8.14 -14.45 -1.20
N LEU A 496 7.66 -15.66 -1.43
CA LEU A 496 6.59 -15.93 -2.39
C LEU A 496 5.60 -16.91 -1.78
N SER A 497 4.30 -16.70 -1.99
CA SER A 497 3.28 -17.66 -1.60
C SER A 497 2.05 -17.55 -2.48
N LEU A 498 1.33 -18.67 -2.63
CA LEU A 498 0.05 -18.72 -3.32
C LEU A 498 -1.11 -18.59 -2.33
N ASP A 499 -2.10 -17.77 -2.65
CA ASP A 499 -3.35 -17.70 -1.90
C ASP A 499 -4.35 -18.80 -2.31
N GLU A 500 -5.49 -18.88 -1.63
CA GLU A 500 -6.56 -19.85 -1.94
C GLU A 500 -7.15 -19.71 -3.35
N HIS A 501 -6.96 -18.55 -3.99
CA HIS A 501 -7.37 -18.28 -5.37
C HIS A 501 -6.22 -18.49 -6.37
N CYS A 502 -5.11 -19.08 -5.92
CA CYS A 502 -3.90 -19.30 -6.71
C CYS A 502 -3.29 -18.01 -7.28
N HIS A 503 -3.48 -16.87 -6.62
CA HIS A 503 -2.68 -15.67 -6.91
C HIS A 503 -1.34 -15.76 -6.20
N LEU A 504 -0.27 -15.40 -6.90
CA LEU A 504 1.07 -15.37 -6.33
C LEU A 504 1.34 -14.01 -5.71
N HIS A 505 1.47 -13.99 -4.39
CA HIS A 505 1.95 -12.86 -3.64
C HIS A 505 3.46 -12.96 -3.52
N TYR A 506 4.17 -11.89 -3.86
CA TYR A 506 5.61 -11.87 -3.78
C TYR A 506 6.11 -10.58 -3.14
N GLU A 507 7.26 -10.71 -2.52
CA GLU A 507 8.01 -9.61 -1.95
C GLU A 507 9.50 -9.88 -2.05
N ILE A 508 10.24 -8.91 -2.58
CA ILE A 508 11.64 -9.02 -2.95
C ILE A 508 12.37 -7.85 -2.29
N ALA A 509 13.44 -8.17 -1.57
CA ALA A 509 14.37 -7.20 -1.00
C ALA A 509 15.74 -7.38 -1.65
N VAL A 510 16.36 -6.28 -2.06
CA VAL A 510 17.67 -6.26 -2.74
C VAL A 510 18.63 -5.29 -2.05
N ALA A 511 19.92 -5.64 -2.06
CA ALA A 511 21.01 -4.86 -1.51
C ALA A 511 22.20 -4.83 -2.49
N GLY A 512 23.11 -3.87 -2.33
CA GLY A 512 24.33 -3.78 -3.13
C GLY A 512 24.16 -3.37 -4.61
N LEU A 513 22.95 -3.03 -5.05
CA LEU A 513 22.71 -2.45 -6.37
C LEU A 513 23.14 -0.97 -6.32
N GLY A 514 24.32 -0.68 -6.86
CA GLY A 514 25.07 0.57 -6.64
C GLY A 514 24.23 1.86 -6.74
N ARG A 515 24.55 2.82 -5.87
CA ARG A 515 24.09 4.20 -6.04
C ARG A 515 24.72 4.75 -7.33
N PRO A 516 23.98 5.42 -8.23
CA PRO A 516 24.60 6.13 -9.33
C PRO A 516 25.63 7.12 -8.77
N ALA A 517 26.80 7.18 -9.41
CA ALA A 517 27.91 8.06 -9.01
C ALA A 517 27.56 9.56 -9.05
N ASP A 518 26.47 9.91 -9.74
CA ASP A 518 25.88 11.24 -9.67
C ASP A 518 24.80 11.24 -8.58
N GLY A 519 24.98 12.07 -7.56
CA GLY A 519 24.07 12.32 -6.43
C GLY A 519 22.68 12.87 -6.82
N THR A 520 22.17 12.50 -7.98
CA THR A 520 20.78 12.68 -8.38
C THR A 520 19.95 11.54 -7.78
N VAL A 521 19.00 11.93 -6.93
CA VAL A 521 18.00 11.04 -6.31
C VAL A 521 17.14 10.42 -7.41
N SER A 522 17.54 9.26 -7.94
CA SER A 522 16.68 8.44 -8.79
C SER A 522 15.86 7.51 -7.88
N ALA A 523 14.62 7.92 -7.64
CA ALA A 523 13.64 7.22 -6.81
C ALA A 523 13.16 5.86 -7.37
N HIS A 524 13.80 5.32 -8.41
CA HIS A 524 13.39 4.07 -9.06
C HIS A 524 14.63 3.29 -9.46
N LEU A 525 14.87 2.17 -8.77
CA LEU A 525 15.79 1.15 -9.24
C LEU A 525 15.26 0.64 -10.59
N HIS A 526 16.04 0.80 -11.67
CA HIS A 526 15.72 0.24 -12.99
C HIS A 526 16.03 -1.26 -13.02
N GLY A 527 15.54 -1.97 -12.00
CA GLY A 527 15.58 -3.42 -11.90
C GLY A 527 14.24 -3.99 -12.36
N VAL A 528 14.31 -5.09 -13.09
CA VAL A 528 13.15 -5.84 -13.55
C VAL A 528 13.21 -7.22 -12.92
N ALA A 529 12.16 -7.62 -12.21
CA ALA A 529 12.04 -8.97 -11.67
C ALA A 529 11.16 -9.83 -12.60
N GLU A 530 11.63 -11.03 -12.91
CA GLU A 530 11.00 -11.98 -13.83
C GLU A 530 10.89 -13.35 -13.16
N LEU A 531 9.71 -13.97 -13.26
CA LEU A 531 9.55 -15.40 -12.99
C LEU A 531 9.66 -16.16 -14.30
N GLY A 532 10.53 -17.16 -14.35
CA GLY A 532 10.77 -17.96 -15.53
C GLY A 532 10.91 -19.45 -15.24
N GLU A 533 10.92 -20.22 -16.30
CA GLU A 533 10.96 -21.68 -16.30
C GLU A 533 12.25 -22.18 -16.97
N LEU A 534 12.74 -23.34 -16.53
CA LEU A 534 13.84 -24.03 -17.21
C LEU A 534 13.26 -25.07 -18.19
N GLY A 535 13.35 -24.79 -19.49
CA GLY A 535 12.87 -25.69 -20.55
C GLY A 535 13.50 -25.37 -21.92
N ALA A 536 13.37 -26.30 -22.89
CA ALA A 536 14.07 -26.29 -24.20
C ALA A 536 13.81 -25.06 -25.10
N ARG A 537 12.95 -24.11 -24.68
CA ARG A 537 12.69 -22.84 -25.36
C ARG A 537 12.82 -21.67 -24.37
N PRO A 538 14.02 -21.08 -24.19
CA PRO A 538 14.36 -20.14 -23.11
C PRO A 538 13.64 -18.78 -23.13
N HIS A 539 12.71 -18.54 -24.07
CA HIS A 539 12.06 -17.25 -24.29
C HIS A 539 10.53 -17.26 -24.27
N GLN A 540 9.88 -18.41 -23.98
CA GLN A 540 8.42 -18.51 -24.18
C GLN A 540 7.54 -18.18 -22.96
N HIS A 541 8.03 -18.27 -21.72
CA HIS A 541 7.21 -18.02 -20.51
C HIS A 541 7.97 -17.27 -19.41
N LYS A 542 8.23 -15.97 -19.61
CA LYS A 542 8.74 -15.09 -18.54
C LYS A 542 7.63 -14.15 -18.10
N ARG A 543 7.24 -14.21 -16.83
CA ARG A 543 6.24 -13.31 -16.25
C ARG A 543 6.94 -12.13 -15.59
N LEU A 544 6.70 -10.94 -16.12
CA LEU A 544 7.19 -9.68 -15.57
C LEU A 544 6.51 -9.36 -14.24
N LEU A 545 7.29 -9.04 -13.22
CA LEU A 545 6.82 -8.54 -11.93
C LEU A 545 6.84 -7.00 -11.89
N LYS A 546 6.16 -6.42 -10.90
CA LYS A 546 6.15 -4.96 -10.70
C LYS A 546 7.57 -4.45 -10.43
N GLY A 547 7.87 -3.26 -10.94
CA GLY A 547 9.14 -2.60 -10.74
C GLY A 547 9.43 -2.26 -9.27
N PHE A 548 10.71 -2.08 -8.97
CA PHE A 548 11.21 -1.78 -7.62
C PHE A 548 10.90 -0.34 -7.19
N TYR A 549 10.52 -0.17 -5.92
CA TYR A 549 10.41 1.11 -5.25
C TYR A 549 11.56 1.28 -4.25
N GLY A 550 12.70 1.78 -4.72
CA GLY A 550 13.96 1.69 -4.00
C GLY A 550 14.44 0.24 -3.94
N THR A 551 14.84 -0.24 -2.77
CA THR A 551 15.43 -1.58 -2.55
C THR A 551 14.41 -2.72 -2.41
N GLU A 552 13.13 -2.47 -2.65
CA GLU A 552 12.06 -3.44 -2.42
C GLU A 552 11.07 -3.47 -3.59
N ALA A 553 10.57 -4.66 -3.93
CA ALA A 553 9.46 -4.86 -4.86
C ALA A 553 8.43 -5.79 -4.23
N GLN A 554 7.16 -5.42 -4.28
CA GLN A 554 6.06 -6.25 -3.75
C GLN A 554 4.85 -6.19 -4.68
N GLY A 555 4.10 -7.27 -4.74
CA GLY A 555 2.90 -7.32 -5.55
C GLY A 555 2.15 -8.64 -5.51
N VAL A 556 1.09 -8.66 -6.31
CA VAL A 556 0.25 -9.84 -6.51
C VAL A 556 0.17 -10.09 -8.01
N VAL A 557 0.56 -11.28 -8.45
CA VAL A 557 0.36 -11.75 -9.81
C VAL A 557 -0.90 -12.59 -9.84
N LYS A 558 -1.86 -12.16 -10.66
CA LYS A 558 -3.06 -12.91 -10.97
C LYS A 558 -2.90 -13.66 -12.29
N ASP A 559 -3.74 -14.67 -12.48
CA ASP A 559 -3.83 -15.45 -13.72
C ASP A 559 -2.47 -16.04 -14.12
N LEU A 560 -1.90 -16.87 -13.24
CA LEU A 560 -0.67 -17.61 -13.53
C LEU A 560 -0.96 -18.75 -14.51
N ASP A 561 -0.07 -18.93 -15.48
CA ASP A 561 -0.17 -20.02 -16.45
C ASP A 561 -0.05 -21.38 -15.76
N ALA A 562 -0.73 -22.37 -16.33
CA ALA A 562 -0.76 -23.76 -15.85
C ALA A 562 0.66 -24.34 -15.68
N ASP A 563 1.48 -24.14 -16.70
CA ASP A 563 2.85 -24.62 -16.77
C ASP A 563 3.70 -24.00 -15.66
N LEU A 564 3.55 -22.69 -15.43
CA LEU A 564 4.27 -21.98 -14.38
C LEU A 564 3.87 -22.46 -12.97
N LEU A 565 2.57 -22.73 -12.73
CA LEU A 565 2.09 -23.31 -11.47
C LEU A 565 2.69 -24.70 -11.23
N GLN A 566 2.84 -25.51 -12.28
CA GLN A 566 3.48 -26.82 -12.23
C GLN A 566 4.99 -26.68 -11.94
N HIS A 567 5.68 -25.75 -12.59
CA HIS A 567 7.10 -25.50 -12.33
C HIS A 567 7.37 -24.96 -10.91
N LEU A 568 6.46 -24.14 -10.36
CA LEU A 568 6.49 -23.73 -8.95
C LEU A 568 6.31 -24.93 -8.02
N ALA A 569 5.38 -25.85 -8.34
CA ALA A 569 5.16 -27.07 -7.56
C ALA A 569 6.35 -28.02 -7.62
N GLN A 570 7.04 -28.12 -8.76
CA GLN A 570 8.19 -28.99 -8.96
C GLN A 570 9.52 -28.38 -8.49
N GLY A 571 9.56 -27.07 -8.24
CA GLY A 571 10.78 -26.37 -7.82
C GLY A 571 11.74 -26.04 -8.97
N THR A 572 11.28 -26.12 -10.21
CA THR A 572 12.06 -25.81 -11.43
C THR A 572 11.88 -24.37 -11.91
N ALA A 573 11.01 -23.61 -11.26
CA ALA A 573 10.83 -22.18 -11.51
C ALA A 573 11.97 -21.39 -10.88
N PHE A 574 12.33 -20.25 -11.48
CA PHE A 574 13.30 -19.32 -10.93
C PHE A 574 12.76 -17.89 -10.91
N LEU A 575 13.21 -17.13 -9.92
CA LEU A 575 13.05 -15.68 -9.86
C LEU A 575 14.38 -15.05 -10.25
N GLN A 576 14.36 -14.16 -11.23
CA GLN A 576 15.54 -13.43 -11.68
C GLN A 576 15.31 -11.93 -11.58
N VAL A 577 16.31 -11.19 -11.07
CA VAL A 577 16.33 -9.73 -11.10
C VAL A 577 17.40 -9.31 -12.10
N SER A 578 16.99 -8.52 -13.10
CA SER A 578 17.84 -7.98 -14.16
C SER A 578 17.96 -6.47 -13.97
N THR A 579 19.11 -5.89 -14.27
CA THR A 579 19.33 -4.44 -14.21
C THR A 579 19.88 -3.91 -15.52
N LYS A 580 19.97 -2.58 -15.68
CA LYS A 580 20.61 -1.97 -16.84
C LYS A 580 22.06 -2.41 -17.03
N ALA A 581 22.79 -2.67 -15.94
CA ALA A 581 24.18 -3.15 -15.98
C ALA A 581 24.26 -4.63 -16.37
N HIS A 582 23.29 -5.44 -15.94
CA HIS A 582 23.22 -6.88 -16.21
C HIS A 582 21.85 -7.26 -16.80
N PRO A 583 21.61 -6.98 -18.10
CA PRO A 583 20.30 -7.19 -18.72
C PRO A 583 19.92 -8.66 -18.85
N ARG A 584 20.91 -9.58 -18.85
CA ARG A 584 20.68 -11.04 -18.86
C ARG A 584 20.39 -11.62 -17.48
N GLY A 585 20.35 -10.79 -16.43
CA GLY A 585 20.17 -11.18 -15.04
C GLY A 585 21.37 -10.77 -14.20
N GLU A 586 21.11 -10.06 -13.12
CA GLU A 586 22.12 -9.73 -12.10
C GLU A 586 22.16 -10.78 -10.98
N MET A 587 21.00 -11.29 -10.61
CA MET A 587 20.84 -12.30 -9.57
C MET A 587 19.65 -13.22 -9.86
N ARG A 588 19.74 -14.49 -9.48
CA ARG A 588 18.70 -15.51 -9.65
C ARG A 588 18.53 -16.33 -8.37
N GLY A 589 17.32 -16.83 -8.12
CA GLY A 589 17.05 -17.84 -7.09
C GLY A 589 15.97 -18.83 -7.53
N TRP A 590 16.09 -20.07 -7.07
CA TRP A 590 15.14 -21.14 -7.37
C TRP A 590 13.93 -21.06 -6.46
N VAL A 591 12.73 -21.17 -7.03
CA VAL A 591 11.47 -21.01 -6.32
C VAL A 591 10.74 -22.35 -6.32
N HIS A 592 10.41 -22.82 -5.12
CA HIS A 592 9.62 -24.02 -4.90
C HIS A 592 8.46 -23.69 -3.96
N ILE A 593 7.23 -23.78 -4.47
CA ILE A 593 6.00 -23.54 -3.73
C ILE A 593 5.09 -24.74 -3.98
N PRO A 594 5.05 -25.72 -3.05
CA PRO A 594 4.12 -26.83 -3.13
C PRO A 594 2.70 -26.30 -3.25
N ASN A 595 1.99 -26.68 -4.31
CA ASN A 595 0.64 -26.19 -4.55
C ASN A 595 -0.26 -27.27 -5.14
N ARG A 596 -1.56 -27.12 -4.91
CA ARG A 596 -2.61 -27.97 -5.49
C ARG A 596 -3.41 -27.21 -6.55
N CYS A 597 -2.88 -26.08 -7.02
CA CYS A 597 -3.51 -25.25 -8.01
C CYS A 597 -3.53 -26.00 -9.34
N GLN A 598 -4.72 -26.38 -9.80
CA GLN A 598 -4.90 -26.92 -11.14
C GLN A 598 -5.26 -25.78 -12.09
N ALA A 599 -4.76 -25.88 -13.32
CA ALA A 599 -5.16 -25.01 -14.42
C ALA A 599 -6.67 -25.08 -14.60
N GLY A 600 -7.39 -24.07 -14.09
CA GLY A 600 -8.85 -23.91 -14.26
C GLY A 600 -9.70 -25.11 -13.82
N GLY A 601 -10.26 -25.05 -12.60
CA GLY A 601 -11.42 -25.88 -12.26
C GLY A 601 -11.42 -26.39 -10.82
N ALA A 602 -12.43 -25.99 -10.06
CA ALA A 602 -12.76 -26.59 -8.78
C ALA A 602 -12.99 -28.10 -8.93
N ARG A 603 -12.31 -28.90 -8.10
CA ARG A 603 -12.58 -30.33 -7.97
C ARG A 603 -13.91 -30.56 -7.25
N LEU A 604 -14.84 -31.27 -7.89
CA LEU A 604 -15.83 -32.09 -7.21
C LEU A 604 -15.46 -33.57 -7.41
N ALA A 605 -15.81 -34.37 -6.40
CA ALA A 605 -15.31 -35.70 -6.04
C ALA A 605 -15.36 -36.80 -7.16
N PRO A 606 -14.61 -37.91 -6.99
CA PRO A 606 -14.46 -38.93 -8.02
C PRO A 606 -15.63 -39.92 -8.00
N GLY A 607 -16.24 -40.14 -9.17
CA GLY A 607 -17.25 -41.16 -9.40
C GLY A 607 -17.45 -41.39 -10.89
N GLU A 608 -16.97 -42.55 -11.33
CA GLU A 608 -17.37 -43.31 -12.52
C GLU A 608 -16.99 -42.74 -13.90
N ALA A 609 -16.00 -43.41 -14.49
CA ALA A 609 -15.73 -43.38 -15.91
C ALA A 609 -16.82 -44.16 -16.65
N GLU A 610 -17.36 -43.60 -17.73
CA GLU A 610 -17.68 -44.36 -18.94
C GLU A 610 -17.89 -43.42 -20.14
N LEU A 611 -17.44 -43.90 -21.29
CA LEU A 611 -17.33 -43.22 -22.58
C LEU A 611 -18.71 -42.90 -23.19
N SER A 612 -18.86 -41.75 -23.87
CA SER A 612 -19.55 -41.69 -25.16
C SER A 612 -19.39 -40.34 -25.84
N GLU A 613 -19.00 -40.36 -27.12
CA GLU A 613 -19.15 -39.26 -28.07
C GLU A 613 -20.62 -38.83 -28.16
N GLY A 614 -20.89 -37.51 -28.13
CA GLY A 614 -22.23 -36.97 -28.34
C GLY A 614 -22.52 -35.66 -27.60
N SER A 615 -21.75 -34.59 -27.83
CA SER A 615 -21.97 -33.29 -27.15
C SER A 615 -21.93 -32.09 -28.11
N LYS A 616 -22.87 -32.00 -29.06
CA LYS A 616 -23.21 -30.71 -29.69
C LYS A 616 -24.47 -30.07 -29.10
N ALA A 617 -25.27 -30.80 -28.32
CA ALA A 617 -26.50 -30.29 -27.72
C ALA A 617 -26.38 -29.92 -26.23
N ARG A 618 -25.41 -30.47 -25.49
CA ARG A 618 -25.23 -30.21 -24.05
C ARG A 618 -24.56 -28.86 -23.73
N ASP A 619 -23.71 -28.34 -24.62
CA ASP A 619 -22.97 -27.08 -24.40
C ASP A 619 -23.86 -25.84 -24.39
N ALA A 620 -24.94 -25.82 -25.18
CA ALA A 620 -25.80 -24.64 -25.29
C ALA A 620 -26.63 -24.37 -24.01
N GLU A 621 -27.05 -25.41 -23.30
CA GLU A 621 -27.82 -25.28 -22.05
C GLU A 621 -26.93 -24.97 -20.83
N GLN A 622 -25.66 -25.41 -20.83
CA GLN A 622 -24.68 -25.02 -19.81
C GLN A 622 -24.22 -23.56 -19.98
N LEU A 623 -24.03 -23.08 -21.21
CA LEU A 623 -23.69 -21.67 -21.45
C LEU A 623 -24.80 -20.70 -21.01
N LYS A 624 -26.08 -21.07 -21.16
CA LYS A 624 -27.22 -20.26 -20.68
C LYS A 624 -27.28 -20.14 -19.15
N LYS A 625 -26.69 -21.09 -18.42
CA LYS A 625 -26.64 -21.10 -16.95
C LYS A 625 -25.40 -20.42 -16.38
N ASP A 626 -24.38 -20.14 -17.20
CA ASP A 626 -23.17 -19.44 -16.77
C ASP A 626 -23.46 -17.94 -16.57
N PRO A 627 -23.32 -17.40 -15.34
CA PRO A 627 -23.54 -16.00 -15.05
C PRO A 627 -22.52 -15.05 -15.70
N ASN A 628 -21.48 -15.52 -16.39
CA ASN A 628 -20.53 -14.67 -17.11
C ASN A 628 -20.63 -14.77 -18.64
N SER A 629 -21.54 -15.59 -19.17
CA SER A 629 -21.80 -15.70 -20.60
C SER A 629 -22.43 -14.43 -21.19
N CYS A 630 -22.14 -14.14 -22.46
CA CYS A 630 -22.71 -13.00 -23.17
C CYS A 630 -23.69 -13.49 -24.24
N PHE A 631 -24.82 -12.80 -24.37
CA PHE A 631 -25.80 -13.09 -25.41
C PHE A 631 -25.66 -12.09 -26.56
N PHE A 632 -25.40 -12.59 -27.77
CA PHE A 632 -25.19 -11.77 -28.96
C PHE A 632 -25.67 -12.50 -30.21
N GLU A 633 -26.41 -11.80 -31.09
CA GLU A 633 -26.96 -12.34 -32.36
C GLU A 633 -27.68 -13.70 -32.22
N GLY A 634 -28.48 -13.84 -31.16
CA GLY A 634 -29.27 -15.06 -30.94
C GLY A 634 -28.47 -16.24 -30.35
N GLN A 635 -27.18 -16.07 -30.05
CA GLN A 635 -26.34 -17.13 -29.51
C GLN A 635 -25.67 -16.73 -28.19
N HIS A 636 -25.52 -17.69 -27.27
CA HIS A 636 -24.73 -17.49 -26.05
C HIS A 636 -23.26 -17.79 -26.34
N ARG A 637 -22.38 -16.90 -25.85
CA ARG A 637 -20.93 -16.95 -26.03
C ARG A 637 -20.28 -16.99 -24.66
N ALA A 638 -19.30 -17.87 -24.47
CA ALA A 638 -18.62 -18.01 -23.19
C ALA A 638 -17.71 -16.81 -22.91
N HIS A 639 -17.46 -16.52 -21.64
CA HIS A 639 -16.54 -15.45 -21.24
C HIS A 639 -15.13 -15.69 -21.84
N GLY A 640 -14.55 -14.66 -22.46
CA GLY A 640 -13.22 -14.70 -23.08
C GLY A 640 -13.22 -15.08 -24.56
N THR A 641 -14.35 -15.54 -25.10
CA THR A 641 -14.48 -15.90 -26.53
C THR A 641 -14.47 -14.67 -27.43
N ARG A 642 -13.92 -14.82 -28.65
CA ARG A 642 -13.89 -13.80 -29.72
C ARG A 642 -14.49 -14.39 -30.99
N TRP A 643 -15.33 -13.62 -31.70
CA TRP A 643 -15.96 -14.04 -32.95
C TRP A 643 -16.22 -12.82 -33.86
N ALA A 644 -16.35 -13.05 -35.16
CA ALA A 644 -16.82 -12.02 -36.08
C ALA A 644 -18.37 -12.00 -36.07
N PRO A 645 -19.01 -10.82 -35.98
CA PRO A 645 -20.46 -10.72 -35.99
C PRO A 645 -21.04 -11.13 -37.34
N ASP A 646 -22.27 -11.65 -37.36
CA ASP A 646 -22.92 -12.12 -38.57
C ASP A 646 -23.25 -11.00 -39.56
N TYR A 647 -23.49 -9.77 -39.07
CA TYR A 647 -23.72 -8.60 -39.91
C TYR A 647 -22.45 -8.05 -40.58
N ASP A 648 -21.26 -8.32 -40.04
CA ASP A 648 -19.99 -7.85 -40.57
C ASP A 648 -18.86 -8.84 -40.27
N LYS A 649 -18.85 -9.92 -41.05
CA LYS A 649 -17.93 -11.05 -40.87
C LYS A 649 -16.47 -10.71 -41.19
N LYS A 650 -16.25 -9.62 -41.92
CA LYS A 650 -14.95 -9.27 -42.51
C LYS A 650 -14.27 -8.15 -41.75
N CYS A 651 -15.01 -7.14 -41.29
CA CYS A 651 -14.45 -5.90 -40.76
C CYS A 651 -14.71 -5.61 -39.28
N SER A 652 -15.32 -6.53 -38.55
CA SER A 652 -15.62 -6.34 -37.12
C SER A 652 -15.27 -7.59 -36.31
N ILE A 653 -14.78 -7.41 -35.08
CA ILE A 653 -14.54 -8.51 -34.15
C ILE A 653 -15.18 -8.22 -32.79
N CYS A 654 -15.97 -9.16 -32.32
CA CYS A 654 -16.67 -9.12 -31.05
C CYS A 654 -15.99 -10.02 -30.01
N SER A 655 -16.04 -9.62 -28.75
CA SER A 655 -15.55 -10.41 -27.62
C SER A 655 -16.50 -10.38 -26.43
N CYS A 656 -16.55 -11.46 -25.66
CA CYS A 656 -17.40 -11.56 -24.46
C CYS A 656 -16.62 -11.35 -23.17
N GLN A 657 -16.92 -10.28 -22.42
CA GLN A 657 -16.35 -10.01 -21.10
C GLN A 657 -17.43 -9.84 -20.03
N LYS A 658 -17.57 -10.82 -19.12
CA LYS A 658 -18.48 -10.78 -17.96
C LYS A 658 -19.88 -10.23 -18.31
N ARG A 659 -20.55 -10.90 -19.27
CA ARG A 659 -21.84 -10.53 -19.92
C ARG A 659 -21.84 -9.39 -20.92
N THR A 660 -20.79 -8.57 -21.00
CA THR A 660 -20.72 -7.46 -21.97
C THR A 660 -20.06 -7.93 -23.26
N VAL A 661 -20.73 -7.68 -24.38
CA VAL A 661 -20.17 -7.90 -25.72
C VAL A 661 -19.53 -6.60 -26.17
N ILE A 662 -18.26 -6.66 -26.54
CA ILE A 662 -17.51 -5.53 -27.08
C ILE A 662 -17.13 -5.87 -28.51
N CYS A 663 -17.67 -5.13 -29.48
CA CYS A 663 -17.39 -5.29 -30.90
C CYS A 663 -16.60 -4.08 -31.40
N ASP A 664 -15.39 -4.33 -31.89
CA ASP A 664 -14.50 -3.30 -32.41
C ASP A 664 -14.33 -3.47 -33.94
N PRO A 665 -14.41 -2.38 -34.72
CA PRO A 665 -14.13 -2.42 -36.15
C PRO A 665 -12.62 -2.54 -36.41
N ILE A 666 -12.25 -3.29 -37.44
CA ILE A 666 -10.88 -3.43 -37.93
C ILE A 666 -10.48 -2.12 -38.61
N LEU A 667 -9.46 -1.45 -38.07
CA LEU A 667 -8.94 -0.20 -38.63
C LEU A 667 -7.72 -0.48 -39.52
N CYS A 668 -7.86 -0.24 -40.82
CA CYS A 668 -6.80 -0.48 -41.80
C CYS A 668 -5.73 0.61 -41.75
N GLN A 669 -4.47 0.20 -41.94
CA GLN A 669 -3.35 1.14 -42.08
C GLN A 669 -3.33 1.76 -43.50
N PRO A 670 -3.01 3.06 -43.65
CA PRO A 670 -2.90 3.68 -44.96
C PRO A 670 -1.69 3.10 -45.73
N LEU A 671 -1.94 2.55 -46.92
CA LEU A 671 -0.93 1.96 -47.78
C LEU A 671 -0.31 3.00 -48.73
N ASN A 672 1.02 3.01 -48.84
CA ASN A 672 1.76 3.90 -49.74
C ASN A 672 2.24 3.11 -50.98
N CYS A 673 1.35 2.84 -51.92
CA CYS A 673 1.66 2.14 -53.17
C CYS A 673 0.81 2.68 -54.33
N SER A 674 1.30 2.51 -55.56
CA SER A 674 0.73 3.14 -56.76
C SER A 674 -0.64 2.58 -57.18
N ARG A 675 -0.96 1.33 -56.80
CA ARG A 675 -2.29 0.71 -56.97
C ARG A 675 -2.65 -0.14 -55.75
N GLN A 676 -3.72 0.27 -55.08
CA GLN A 676 -4.35 -0.48 -53.99
C GLN A 676 -5.52 -1.28 -54.56
N VAL A 677 -5.57 -2.57 -54.25
CA VAL A 677 -6.64 -3.49 -54.63
C VAL A 677 -7.32 -3.96 -53.35
N HIS A 678 -8.65 -4.08 -53.37
CA HIS A 678 -9.44 -4.56 -52.24
C HIS A 678 -9.87 -6.01 -52.51
N PRO A 679 -9.22 -7.03 -51.95
CA PRO A 679 -9.62 -8.42 -52.14
C PRO A 679 -10.93 -8.68 -51.40
N GLU A 680 -11.86 -9.41 -52.02
CA GLU A 680 -13.20 -9.60 -51.45
C GLU A 680 -13.20 -10.28 -50.07
N GLU A 681 -12.17 -11.05 -49.71
CA GLU A 681 -12.08 -11.81 -48.46
C GLU A 681 -11.37 -11.10 -47.29
N LEU A 682 -10.88 -9.86 -47.49
CA LEU A 682 -10.16 -9.11 -46.48
C LEU A 682 -10.80 -7.75 -46.25
N CYS A 683 -10.83 -7.29 -44.99
CA CYS A 683 -11.34 -5.95 -44.67
C CYS A 683 -10.46 -4.80 -45.19
N CYS A 684 -9.17 -5.05 -45.38
CA CYS A 684 -8.19 -4.01 -45.68
C CYS A 684 -7.66 -4.13 -47.11
N PRO A 685 -7.39 -2.99 -47.80
CA PRO A 685 -6.78 -3.00 -49.12
C PRO A 685 -5.37 -3.58 -49.05
N VAL A 686 -4.89 -4.12 -50.17
CA VAL A 686 -3.52 -4.62 -50.36
C VAL A 686 -2.92 -4.03 -51.63
N CYS A 687 -1.59 -3.97 -51.73
CA CYS A 687 -0.91 -3.42 -52.90
C CYS A 687 -0.76 -4.48 -54.00
N GLU A 688 -1.01 -4.10 -55.26
CA GLU A 688 -0.81 -4.98 -56.41
C GLU A 688 0.66 -4.88 -56.88
N GLU A 689 1.47 -5.90 -56.60
CA GLU A 689 2.87 -5.96 -57.03
C GLU A 689 2.99 -6.67 -58.39
N LYS A 690 3.70 -6.05 -59.35
CA LYS A 690 4.11 -6.70 -60.59
C LYS A 690 5.18 -7.75 -60.27
N LYS A 691 4.80 -9.02 -60.30
CA LYS A 691 5.68 -10.16 -60.03
C LYS A 691 6.83 -10.23 -61.03
N THR A 692 8.06 -10.30 -60.52
CA THR A 692 9.22 -10.80 -61.26
C THR A 692 9.67 -12.08 -60.55
N GLU A 693 9.80 -13.17 -61.31
CA GLU A 693 10.02 -14.56 -60.83
C GLU A 693 11.33 -14.80 -60.05
N GLN A 694 12.08 -13.75 -59.72
CA GLN A 694 13.32 -13.84 -58.94
C GLN A 694 13.13 -13.59 -57.42
N GLU A 695 11.93 -13.21 -56.96
CA GLU A 695 11.68 -12.96 -55.53
C GLU A 695 11.04 -14.14 -54.77
N GLU A 696 10.49 -15.16 -55.43
CA GLU A 696 9.96 -16.34 -54.71
C GLU A 696 11.07 -17.11 -53.97
N LEU A 697 12.30 -17.13 -54.48
CA LEU A 697 13.46 -17.74 -53.82
C LEU A 697 14.03 -16.92 -52.65
N LYS A 698 13.70 -15.63 -52.53
CA LYS A 698 14.03 -14.81 -51.35
C LYS A 698 12.94 -14.85 -50.28
N LEU A 699 11.68 -15.02 -50.69
CA LEU A 699 10.55 -15.04 -49.74
C LEU A 699 10.42 -16.37 -48.99
N GLU A 700 10.84 -17.49 -49.57
CA GLU A 700 10.89 -18.77 -48.83
C GLU A 700 12.01 -18.79 -47.78
N ARG A 701 13.14 -18.09 -48.02
CA ARG A 701 14.20 -17.93 -47.01
C ARG A 701 13.87 -16.92 -45.91
N ALA A 702 12.84 -16.08 -46.09
CA ALA A 702 12.39 -15.11 -45.09
C ALA A 702 11.31 -15.66 -44.13
N ARG A 703 10.76 -16.86 -44.38
CA ARG A 703 9.85 -17.53 -43.43
C ARG A 703 10.57 -18.28 -42.31
N ASP A 704 11.91 -18.34 -42.37
CA ASP A 704 12.76 -19.01 -41.37
C ASP A 704 13.70 -18.04 -40.61
N SER A 705 13.53 -16.73 -40.79
CA SER A 705 14.31 -15.72 -40.05
C SER A 705 13.56 -15.24 -38.80
N SER A 706 14.17 -15.48 -37.66
CA SER A 706 13.85 -15.03 -36.30
C SER A 706 13.89 -13.50 -36.10
N GLU A 707 13.18 -12.71 -36.91
CA GLU A 707 13.17 -11.24 -36.82
C GLU A 707 11.76 -10.67 -36.63
N GLY A 708 11.26 -10.77 -35.39
CA GLY A 708 9.99 -10.16 -34.96
C GLY A 708 9.98 -9.87 -33.46
N CYS A 709 9.05 -9.02 -33.02
CA CYS A 709 8.88 -8.65 -31.62
C CYS A 709 7.51 -9.11 -31.12
N TYR A 710 7.47 -9.69 -29.92
CA TYR A 710 6.22 -10.07 -29.26
C TYR A 710 5.70 -8.95 -28.36
N PHE A 711 4.41 -8.62 -28.44
CA PHE A 711 3.80 -7.56 -27.62
C PHE A 711 2.83 -8.15 -26.58
N ASP A 712 3.19 -8.01 -25.30
CA ASP A 712 2.46 -8.63 -24.17
C ASP A 712 1.07 -8.00 -23.91
N GLY A 713 0.82 -6.78 -24.42
CA GLY A 713 -0.47 -6.10 -24.24
C GLY A 713 -1.64 -6.80 -24.94
N ASP A 714 -1.44 -7.23 -26.20
CA ASP A 714 -2.47 -7.89 -27.01
C ASP A 714 -2.14 -9.36 -27.35
N LYS A 715 -1.00 -9.86 -26.87
CA LYS A 715 -0.48 -11.21 -27.06
C LYS A 715 -0.19 -11.57 -28.52
N THR A 716 0.23 -10.61 -29.35
CA THR A 716 0.46 -10.84 -30.78
C THR A 716 1.92 -10.63 -31.21
N TRP A 717 2.33 -11.35 -32.26
CA TRP A 717 3.64 -11.21 -32.91
C TRP A 717 3.61 -10.11 -33.98
N ARG A 718 4.70 -9.36 -34.09
CA ARG A 718 4.87 -8.24 -35.02
C ARG A 718 6.19 -8.39 -35.77
N GLY A 719 6.19 -8.22 -37.09
CA GLY A 719 7.41 -8.27 -37.90
C GLY A 719 8.37 -7.11 -37.58
N SER A 720 9.67 -7.31 -37.81
CA SER A 720 10.71 -6.29 -37.66
C SER A 720 10.37 -4.99 -38.40
N GLY A 721 10.51 -3.84 -37.72
CA GLY A 721 10.26 -2.51 -38.30
C GLY A 721 8.81 -2.03 -38.28
N THR A 722 7.86 -2.91 -37.90
CA THR A 722 6.44 -2.54 -37.83
C THR A 722 6.15 -1.52 -36.73
N ARG A 723 5.23 -0.59 -37.00
CA ARG A 723 4.73 0.42 -36.05
C ARG A 723 3.23 0.25 -35.83
N TRP A 724 2.77 0.28 -34.58
CA TRP A 724 1.34 0.13 -34.25
C TRP A 724 0.94 0.85 -32.97
N HIS A 725 -0.36 1.08 -32.81
CA HIS A 725 -0.94 1.52 -31.54
C HIS A 725 -1.22 0.31 -30.65
N PRO A 726 -0.74 0.26 -29.40
CA PRO A 726 -0.89 -0.91 -28.55
C PRO A 726 -2.33 -1.04 -28.04
N VAL A 727 -2.83 -2.27 -27.98
CA VAL A 727 -4.08 -2.61 -27.28
C VAL A 727 -3.70 -3.21 -25.93
N VAL A 728 -4.16 -2.63 -24.82
CA VAL A 728 -3.79 -3.08 -23.46
C VAL A 728 -5.05 -3.26 -22.62
N PRO A 729 -5.40 -4.47 -22.17
CA PRO A 729 -6.51 -4.70 -21.24
C PRO A 729 -6.25 -4.04 -19.87
N PRO A 730 -7.26 -3.44 -19.21
CA PRO A 730 -8.68 -3.28 -19.59
C PRO A 730 -8.98 -2.05 -20.48
N PHE A 731 -7.98 -1.34 -20.98
CA PHE A 731 -8.10 0.00 -21.57
C PHE A 731 -8.38 0.02 -23.09
N GLY A 732 -8.25 -1.10 -23.80
CA GLY A 732 -8.47 -1.17 -25.24
C GLY A 732 -7.33 -0.53 -26.06
N LEU A 733 -7.63 -0.06 -27.28
CA LEU A 733 -6.65 0.54 -28.20
C LEU A 733 -6.16 1.91 -27.71
N ILE A 734 -4.86 2.04 -27.46
CA ILE A 734 -4.23 3.28 -27.00
C ILE A 734 -3.69 4.07 -28.20
N LYS A 735 -4.49 5.02 -28.70
CA LYS A 735 -4.07 5.94 -29.78
C LYS A 735 -2.95 6.93 -29.37
N CYS A 736 -2.62 6.99 -28.07
CA CYS A 736 -1.61 7.90 -27.52
C CYS A 736 -0.17 7.38 -27.48
N ALA A 737 0.06 6.14 -27.91
CA ALA A 737 1.39 5.56 -27.96
C ALA A 737 1.59 4.86 -29.30
N ILE A 738 2.78 4.99 -29.88
CA ILE A 738 3.18 4.25 -31.09
C ILE A 738 4.32 3.33 -30.68
N CYS A 739 4.07 2.03 -30.78
CA CYS A 739 5.04 0.98 -30.55
C CYS A 739 5.71 0.60 -31.86
N THR A 740 7.03 0.42 -31.84
CA THR A 740 7.85 0.02 -32.99
C THR A 740 8.63 -1.23 -32.63
N CYS A 741 8.59 -2.25 -33.49
CA CYS A 741 9.43 -3.44 -33.35
C CYS A 741 10.83 -3.14 -33.90
N LYS A 742 11.85 -3.10 -33.04
CA LYS A 742 13.24 -2.91 -33.48
C LYS A 742 13.82 -4.25 -33.95
N GLY A 743 13.98 -4.39 -35.26
CA GLY A 743 14.38 -5.65 -35.91
C GLY A 743 15.70 -6.26 -35.43
N THR A 744 16.65 -5.43 -34.98
CA THR A 744 17.96 -5.91 -34.52
C THR A 744 18.00 -6.39 -33.07
N THR A 745 17.00 -6.05 -32.25
CA THR A 745 16.97 -6.39 -30.81
C THR A 745 15.78 -7.24 -30.40
N GLY A 746 14.76 -7.39 -31.25
CA GLY A 746 13.51 -8.11 -30.90
C GLY A 746 12.66 -7.39 -29.84
N GLU A 747 13.02 -6.15 -29.47
CA GLU A 747 12.33 -5.37 -28.45
C GLU A 747 11.26 -4.44 -29.04
N VAL A 748 10.13 -4.35 -28.35
CA VAL A 748 9.07 -3.39 -28.65
C VAL A 748 9.38 -2.05 -27.97
N HIS A 749 9.60 -1.01 -28.76
CA HIS A 749 9.82 0.34 -28.27
C HIS A 749 8.58 1.21 -28.46
N CYS A 750 7.93 1.62 -27.37
CA CYS A 750 6.73 2.46 -27.43
C CYS A 750 7.03 3.90 -27.04
N GLU A 751 6.72 4.82 -27.95
CA GLU A 751 6.88 6.26 -27.75
C GLU A 751 5.51 6.91 -27.61
N LYS A 752 5.41 7.91 -26.73
CA LYS A 752 4.17 8.69 -26.58
C LYS A 752 4.02 9.60 -27.79
N VAL A 753 2.83 9.64 -28.37
CA VAL A 753 2.50 10.55 -29.49
C VAL A 753 2.72 11.99 -29.01
N GLN A 754 3.60 12.72 -29.69
CA GLN A 754 3.83 14.13 -29.45
C GLN A 754 2.74 14.95 -30.14
N CYS A 755 1.97 15.69 -29.36
CA CYS A 755 0.90 16.53 -29.90
C CYS A 755 1.44 17.91 -30.32
N PRO A 756 0.89 18.52 -31.39
CA PRO A 756 1.21 19.89 -31.76
C PRO A 756 0.92 20.85 -30.60
N ARG A 757 1.75 21.88 -30.41
CA ARG A 757 1.47 22.94 -29.44
C ARG A 757 0.25 23.74 -29.90
N LEU A 758 -0.77 23.82 -29.04
CA LEU A 758 -2.00 24.55 -29.31
C LEU A 758 -1.95 25.89 -28.57
N THR A 759 -2.39 26.95 -29.24
CA THR A 759 -2.38 28.33 -28.73
C THR A 759 -3.74 28.79 -28.17
N CYS A 760 -4.76 27.93 -28.19
CA CYS A 760 -6.10 28.26 -27.68
C CYS A 760 -6.26 27.95 -26.19
N ALA A 761 -7.08 28.75 -25.50
CA ALA A 761 -7.33 28.61 -24.06
C ALA A 761 -8.07 27.32 -23.67
N ASN A 762 -8.95 26.81 -24.54
CA ASN A 762 -9.77 25.62 -24.27
C ASN A 762 -9.67 24.57 -25.40
N PRO A 763 -8.58 23.81 -25.47
CA PRO A 763 -8.44 22.74 -26.46
C PRO A 763 -9.31 21.53 -26.09
N VAL A 764 -10.08 21.02 -27.05
CA VAL A 764 -11.05 19.91 -26.89
C VAL A 764 -10.61 18.70 -27.70
N ARG A 765 -10.99 17.48 -27.29
CA ARG A 765 -10.76 16.29 -28.12
C ARG A 765 -11.95 16.13 -29.07
N ALA A 766 -11.68 15.97 -30.36
CA ALA A 766 -12.72 15.76 -31.37
C ALA A 766 -13.51 14.47 -31.10
N SER A 767 -12.83 13.38 -30.71
CA SER A 767 -13.47 12.18 -30.16
C SER A 767 -12.90 11.79 -28.78
N PRO A 768 -13.66 11.07 -27.93
CA PRO A 768 -13.17 10.59 -26.63
C PRO A 768 -11.91 9.72 -26.72
N SER A 769 -11.68 9.09 -27.88
CA SER A 769 -10.56 8.18 -28.15
C SER A 769 -9.29 8.86 -28.67
N ASP A 770 -9.33 10.14 -29.03
CA ASP A 770 -8.20 10.81 -29.67
C ASP A 770 -7.13 11.22 -28.66
N CYS A 771 -5.85 11.07 -29.06
CA CYS A 771 -4.75 11.43 -28.18
C CYS A 771 -4.60 12.95 -28.03
N CYS A 772 -4.58 13.66 -29.16
CA CYS A 772 -4.31 15.08 -29.21
C CYS A 772 -5.60 15.88 -29.19
N LYS A 773 -5.59 16.96 -28.40
CA LYS A 773 -6.66 17.94 -28.41
C LYS A 773 -6.53 18.82 -29.66
N GLN A 774 -7.61 19.44 -30.07
CA GLN A 774 -7.69 20.39 -31.16
C GLN A 774 -8.33 21.67 -30.63
N CYS A 775 -7.96 22.82 -31.20
CA CYS A 775 -8.70 24.03 -30.94
C CYS A 775 -10.06 23.92 -31.64
N PRO A 776 -11.18 24.12 -30.93
CA PRO A 776 -12.47 24.17 -31.58
C PRO A 776 -12.44 25.28 -32.64
N ALA A 777 -12.98 25.01 -33.83
CA ALA A 777 -13.13 26.05 -34.85
C ALA A 777 -13.97 27.20 -34.25
N PRO A 778 -13.65 28.48 -34.56
CA PRO A 778 -14.42 29.59 -34.03
C PRO A 778 -15.85 29.50 -34.59
N GLU A 779 -16.78 29.00 -33.76
CA GLU A 779 -18.19 29.19 -33.98
C GLU A 779 -18.45 30.70 -33.86
N LYS A 780 -19.03 31.29 -34.91
CA LYS A 780 -19.50 32.68 -34.91
C LYS A 780 -20.57 32.82 -33.83
N SER A 781 -20.18 33.17 -32.61
CA SER A 781 -21.10 33.61 -31.57
C SER A 781 -21.09 35.13 -31.51
N VAL A 782 -22.23 35.66 -31.96
CA VAL A 782 -22.88 36.95 -31.74
C VAL A 782 -22.31 37.78 -30.56
N PRO A 783 -22.17 39.12 -30.71
CA PRO A 783 -21.55 39.99 -29.71
C PRO A 783 -22.41 40.17 -28.47
N GLU A 784 -21.71 40.41 -27.35
CA GLU A 784 -22.11 41.24 -26.21
C GLU A 784 -23.36 40.82 -25.43
N LEU A 785 -23.13 40.28 -24.23
CA LEU A 785 -23.93 40.53 -23.01
C LEU A 785 -23.12 40.03 -21.80
N ALA A 786 -21.93 40.60 -21.64
CA ALA A 786 -21.20 40.62 -20.38
C ALA A 786 -21.11 42.08 -19.96
N ASP A 787 -22.22 42.63 -19.45
CA ASP A 787 -22.22 43.60 -18.36
C ASP A 787 -23.64 44.11 -18.10
N SER A 788 -24.17 43.76 -16.93
CA SER A 788 -24.86 44.71 -16.07
C SER A 788 -25.19 44.04 -14.74
N MET A 789 -24.64 44.61 -13.69
CA MET A 789 -25.09 44.44 -12.33
C MET A 789 -26.53 44.98 -12.20
N GLN A 790 -27.26 44.39 -11.23
CA GLN A 790 -28.47 44.89 -10.56
C GLN A 790 -29.85 44.37 -11.02
N ALA A 791 -30.56 43.80 -10.04
CA ALA A 791 -32.01 43.62 -9.88
C ALA A 791 -32.74 42.45 -10.59
N ASP A 792 -33.34 41.58 -9.76
CA ASP A 792 -34.60 40.83 -9.94
C ASP A 792 -34.95 40.25 -11.33
N GLY A 793 -33.97 39.62 -11.99
CA GLY A 793 -34.20 38.74 -13.13
C GLY A 793 -34.32 37.26 -12.74
N PRO A 794 -35.15 36.45 -13.42
CA PRO A 794 -35.36 35.05 -13.04
C PRO A 794 -34.10 34.21 -13.27
N ARG A 795 -33.64 33.52 -12.21
CA ARG A 795 -32.39 32.73 -12.19
C ARG A 795 -32.45 31.54 -13.16
N ALA A 796 -31.41 31.38 -13.98
CA ALA A 796 -31.24 30.23 -14.87
C ALA A 796 -30.88 28.96 -14.08
N CYS A 797 -31.37 27.81 -14.53
CA CYS A 797 -31.08 26.51 -13.94
C CYS A 797 -29.92 25.81 -14.63
N ARG A 798 -29.12 25.06 -13.85
CA ARG A 798 -28.00 24.28 -14.39
C ARG A 798 -28.30 22.79 -14.31
N PHE A 799 -28.36 22.11 -15.46
CA PHE A 799 -28.52 20.66 -15.54
C PHE A 799 -27.40 20.05 -16.40
N GLY A 800 -26.52 19.27 -15.76
CA GLY A 800 -25.29 18.78 -16.39
C GLY A 800 -24.30 19.91 -16.72
N ARG A 801 -23.88 20.02 -17.99
CA ARG A 801 -22.99 21.09 -18.50
C ARG A 801 -23.74 22.21 -19.25
N ARG A 802 -25.07 22.17 -19.28
CA ARG A 802 -25.91 23.14 -19.98
C ARG A 802 -26.68 24.01 -18.98
N TRP A 803 -26.92 25.25 -19.40
CA TRP A 803 -27.72 26.23 -18.67
C TRP A 803 -29.04 26.40 -19.40
N TYR A 804 -30.12 26.47 -18.63
CA TYR A 804 -31.48 26.63 -19.14
C TYR A 804 -32.08 27.87 -18.49
N LEU A 805 -32.71 28.71 -19.31
CA LEU A 805 -33.39 29.92 -18.84
C LEU A 805 -34.62 29.55 -18.01
N ASN A 806 -35.09 30.47 -17.18
CA ASN A 806 -36.30 30.25 -16.40
C ASN A 806 -37.51 30.00 -17.33
N ASN A 807 -38.36 29.04 -16.96
CA ASN A 807 -39.45 28.45 -17.76
C ASN A 807 -39.05 27.69 -19.03
N GLU A 808 -37.75 27.47 -19.27
CA GLU A 808 -37.31 26.61 -20.36
C GLU A 808 -37.52 25.13 -20.00
N SER A 809 -38.00 24.33 -20.95
CA SER A 809 -38.22 22.89 -20.78
C SER A 809 -37.40 22.07 -21.77
N TRP A 810 -36.82 20.96 -21.31
CA TRP A 810 -35.91 20.11 -22.07
C TRP A 810 -36.01 18.64 -21.68
N HIS A 811 -35.54 17.75 -22.55
CA HIS A 811 -35.33 16.35 -22.23
C HIS A 811 -33.90 16.13 -21.71
N PRO A 812 -33.70 15.49 -20.54
CA PRO A 812 -32.37 15.35 -19.96
C PRO A 812 -31.54 14.33 -20.74
N SER A 813 -30.28 14.66 -21.01
CA SER A 813 -29.31 13.74 -21.62
C SER A 813 -28.42 13.12 -20.55
N VAL A 814 -28.46 11.80 -20.40
CA VAL A 814 -27.74 11.07 -19.34
C VAL A 814 -26.74 10.11 -19.99
N PRO A 815 -25.42 10.31 -19.84
CA PRO A 815 -24.42 9.38 -20.37
C PRO A 815 -24.46 8.02 -19.64
N PRO A 816 -24.29 6.87 -20.33
CA PRO A 816 -24.06 6.69 -21.77
C PRO A 816 -25.35 6.60 -22.63
N PHE A 817 -26.54 6.78 -22.05
CA PHE A 817 -27.84 6.46 -22.66
C PHE A 817 -28.42 7.53 -23.60
N GLY A 818 -27.86 8.75 -23.61
CA GLY A 818 -28.32 9.83 -24.50
C GLY A 818 -29.54 10.59 -23.96
N GLU A 819 -30.27 11.25 -24.86
CA GLU A 819 -31.44 12.09 -24.52
C GLU A 819 -32.68 11.25 -24.17
N MET A 820 -33.23 11.46 -22.96
CA MET A 820 -34.37 10.72 -22.42
C MET A 820 -35.69 11.38 -22.83
N LYS A 821 -36.17 11.07 -24.04
CA LYS A 821 -37.39 11.69 -24.63
C LYS A 821 -38.69 11.48 -23.84
N CYS A 822 -38.71 10.60 -22.85
CA CYS A 822 -39.89 10.29 -22.01
C CYS A 822 -39.90 11.00 -20.65
N ILE A 823 -38.92 11.87 -20.41
CA ILE A 823 -38.81 12.69 -19.21
C ILE A 823 -38.72 14.13 -19.67
N LEU A 824 -39.63 14.98 -19.20
CA LEU A 824 -39.59 16.42 -19.47
C LEU A 824 -39.13 17.12 -18.19
N CYS A 825 -38.03 17.86 -18.30
CA CYS A 825 -37.54 18.75 -17.25
C CYS A 825 -37.87 20.20 -17.61
N TRP A 826 -38.05 21.05 -16.61
CA TRP A 826 -38.17 22.50 -16.80
C TRP A 826 -37.55 23.27 -15.64
N CYS A 827 -37.14 24.50 -15.93
CA CYS A 827 -36.51 25.39 -14.97
C CYS A 827 -37.54 26.32 -14.32
N VAL A 828 -37.59 26.37 -12.99
CA VAL A 828 -38.39 27.35 -12.23
C VAL A 828 -37.49 28.03 -11.21
N SER A 829 -37.23 29.32 -11.41
CA SER A 829 -36.51 30.22 -10.51
C SER A 829 -35.16 29.68 -10.00
N GLY A 830 -34.42 28.97 -10.86
CA GLY A 830 -33.11 28.39 -10.54
C GLY A 830 -33.14 26.93 -10.08
N GLU A 831 -34.33 26.33 -9.88
CA GLU A 831 -34.50 24.92 -9.54
C GLU A 831 -35.03 24.09 -10.73
N THR A 832 -34.44 22.91 -10.94
CA THR A 832 -34.79 22.00 -12.02
C THR A 832 -35.85 21.00 -11.57
N HIS A 833 -37.03 21.03 -12.19
CA HIS A 833 -38.09 20.05 -11.96
C HIS A 833 -38.17 19.08 -13.14
N CYS A 834 -38.31 17.77 -12.89
CA CYS A 834 -38.39 16.76 -13.94
C CYS A 834 -39.55 15.80 -13.69
N GLN A 835 -40.35 15.54 -14.71
CA GLN A 835 -41.47 14.60 -14.64
C GLN A 835 -41.40 13.57 -15.78
N ARG A 836 -41.60 12.31 -15.43
CA ARG A 836 -41.72 11.21 -16.41
C ARG A 836 -43.17 11.10 -16.87
N GLN A 837 -43.38 10.91 -18.17
CA GLN A 837 -44.72 10.67 -18.70
C GLN A 837 -45.24 9.30 -18.21
N GLU A 838 -46.37 9.29 -17.51
CA GLU A 838 -47.05 8.07 -17.04
C GLU A 838 -47.90 7.48 -18.17
N CYS A 839 -47.72 6.18 -18.46
CA CYS A 839 -48.57 5.44 -19.41
C CYS A 839 -49.60 4.60 -18.64
N PRO A 840 -50.86 4.46 -19.13
CA PRO A 840 -51.86 3.63 -18.48
C PRO A 840 -51.47 2.13 -18.46
N PRO A 841 -51.79 1.36 -17.40
CA PRO A 841 -51.34 -0.02 -17.23
C PRO A 841 -52.12 -1.02 -18.11
N ALA A 842 -51.36 -1.71 -18.96
CA ALA A 842 -51.50 -3.07 -19.51
C ALA A 842 -52.82 -3.54 -20.18
N ALA A 843 -52.71 -3.99 -21.44
CA ALA A 843 -52.89 -5.40 -21.85
C ALA A 843 -52.92 -5.52 -23.39
N CYS A 844 -51.79 -5.92 -24.02
CA CYS A 844 -51.79 -6.29 -25.45
C CYS A 844 -50.69 -7.30 -25.78
N ALA A 845 -51.02 -8.32 -26.58
CA ALA A 845 -50.14 -9.45 -26.89
C ALA A 845 -49.13 -9.20 -28.04
N SER A 846 -49.19 -8.05 -28.74
CA SER A 846 -48.16 -7.70 -29.75
C SER A 846 -48.14 -6.19 -30.09
N PRO A 847 -47.10 -5.41 -29.73
CA PRO A 847 -46.99 -4.00 -30.10
C PRO A 847 -46.33 -3.81 -31.47
N ALA A 848 -46.98 -3.06 -32.38
CA ALA A 848 -46.36 -2.53 -33.61
C ALA A 848 -45.94 -1.07 -33.38
N ARG A 849 -44.72 -0.72 -33.79
CA ARG A 849 -44.13 0.61 -33.60
C ARG A 849 -44.50 1.52 -34.77
N ARG A 850 -45.25 2.59 -34.53
CA ARG A 850 -44.93 3.93 -35.06
C ARG A 850 -45.72 5.08 -34.39
N ASP A 851 -44.98 6.16 -34.19
CA ASP A 851 -45.35 7.58 -33.99
C ASP A 851 -45.52 8.18 -32.58
N ASN A 852 -45.21 7.46 -31.48
CA ASN A 852 -44.81 8.13 -30.22
C ASN A 852 -43.78 7.28 -29.42
N PRO A 853 -42.57 7.79 -29.10
CA PRO A 853 -41.50 6.98 -28.49
C PRO A 853 -41.72 6.54 -27.03
N CYS A 854 -42.78 6.98 -26.34
CA CYS A 854 -42.93 6.73 -24.90
C CYS A 854 -44.07 5.78 -24.48
N CYS A 855 -45.17 5.65 -25.25
CA CYS A 855 -46.24 4.67 -24.96
C CYS A 855 -46.72 3.98 -26.27
N ALA A 856 -47.01 2.68 -26.24
CA ALA A 856 -47.55 1.92 -27.38
C ALA A 856 -49.09 1.88 -27.35
N LYS A 857 -49.76 2.04 -28.52
CA LYS A 857 -51.23 1.87 -28.65
C LYS A 857 -51.58 0.45 -29.15
N CYS A 858 -52.66 -0.11 -28.62
CA CYS A 858 -53.25 -1.39 -29.08
C CYS A 858 -54.06 -1.22 -30.37
N ARG A 859 -53.97 -2.17 -31.31
CA ARG A 859 -54.84 -2.24 -32.50
C ARG A 859 -56.13 -3.00 -32.14
N ALA A 860 -57.29 -2.44 -32.48
CA ALA A 860 -58.58 -3.13 -32.34
C ALA A 860 -58.70 -4.27 -33.38
N PRO A 861 -59.42 -5.38 -33.07
CA PRO A 861 -59.58 -6.49 -34.00
C PRO A 861 -60.60 -6.13 -35.10
N ASP A 862 -60.16 -6.13 -36.36
CA ASP A 862 -61.07 -6.04 -37.52
C ASP A 862 -61.62 -7.43 -37.87
N THR A 863 -62.95 -7.52 -37.88
CA THR A 863 -63.79 -8.63 -38.35
C THR A 863 -63.53 -9.01 -39.82
N PRO A 864 -63.81 -10.27 -40.23
CA PRO A 864 -63.41 -10.80 -41.54
C PRO A 864 -64.25 -10.25 -42.69
N PRO A 865 -63.69 -10.05 -43.90
CA PRO A 865 -64.46 -9.70 -45.07
C PRO A 865 -65.10 -10.94 -45.72
N GLU A 866 -66.41 -10.86 -45.95
CA GLU A 866 -67.18 -11.70 -46.85
C GLU A 866 -66.62 -11.64 -48.29
N LYS A 867 -66.66 -12.80 -48.95
CA LYS A 867 -66.33 -12.97 -50.36
C LYS A 867 -67.37 -12.27 -51.23
N VAL A 868 -66.94 -11.56 -52.27
CA VAL A 868 -67.73 -11.44 -53.51
C VAL A 868 -66.80 -11.38 -54.72
N HIS A 869 -66.88 -12.40 -55.57
CA HIS A 869 -66.51 -12.31 -56.98
C HIS A 869 -67.70 -11.69 -57.72
N ASP A 870 -67.51 -10.56 -58.39
CA ASP A 870 -67.51 -10.46 -59.85
C ASP A 870 -67.55 -8.98 -60.29
N ALA A 871 -66.78 -8.69 -61.33
CA ALA A 871 -66.79 -7.44 -62.08
C ALA A 871 -67.94 -7.47 -63.14
N PRO A 872 -68.14 -6.46 -64.02
CA PRO A 872 -67.51 -5.14 -64.12
C PRO A 872 -68.52 -3.99 -64.37
N ALA A 873 -67.96 -2.79 -64.60
CA ALA A 873 -68.32 -1.83 -65.64
C ALA A 873 -68.66 -0.40 -65.17
N GLU A 874 -67.82 0.51 -65.66
CA GLU A 874 -68.14 1.80 -66.27
C GLU A 874 -68.81 2.91 -65.44
N ALA A 875 -67.99 3.96 -65.26
CA ALA A 875 -68.21 5.30 -65.77
C ALA A 875 -69.51 6.03 -65.36
N TRP A 876 -69.37 7.12 -64.61
CA TRP A 876 -69.27 8.45 -65.21
C TRP A 876 -69.11 9.56 -64.17
N SER A 877 -68.44 10.60 -64.65
CA SER A 877 -68.31 11.95 -64.15
C SER A 877 -69.55 12.55 -63.47
N ARG A 878 -69.29 13.37 -62.45
CA ARG A 878 -69.56 14.82 -62.50
C ARG A 878 -68.66 15.57 -61.54
#